data_AF-A0A6A3ZCY3-F1
#
_entry.id   AF-A0A6A3ZCY3-F1
#
_cell.length_a   1.000
_cell.length_b   1.000
_cell.length_c   1.000
_cell.angle_alpha   90.00
_cell.angle_beta   90.00
_cell.angle_gamma   90.00
#
_symmetry.space_group_name_H-M   'P 1'
#
loop_
_entity.id
_entity.type
_entity.pdbx_description
1 polymer ?
#
loop_
_entity_poly.entity_id
_entity_poly.type
_entity_poly.pdbx_seq_one_letter_code
_entity_poly.pdbx_strand_id
1 'polypeptide(L)'
;MALEVLLEVQLPLEPPPEHKQFLLLSGQEPVDTLEAFRVRHGQTTAWRFNMLVQICQRPRVVCRREVPLLYSMQINTPGGGVVGELQILEDVEPADAVLGFALQHDIGREGRATILDAVCAVNRVVCTRYNALMHSNTVSGDGGTLIGKLDIYDDVEPVDQIYKFVKDHKLPMLAMEQLLAVTCSAIGDVQCQRTIPLVYSQRIVVKDEETGEPRQLGVLQIPLGQEPSDVVHNFGLNYGLAKPFRQNLVRKVCEDTYVTCKRLKPIVFSSPVAVGNGTTVGILSIREDEELADAVHRFSRQTNITRDLQVSLLQALCGTREGILCTRGQALLRSTPISDGTNQILGYVNIYEGQEPADVVYQFADEHNLAPGDRDILLESLCNPSKPASGEEEEDEGENEPLVCSRYAPVVFRVPVAAQNGSHLGILEVLANEEPAEAVARFGNKHELSPEEKKNIVAGVCHASGLECTRDVGILYEAVYTLPDGQRERLPFFDGQDSTDVIYEYGLMRNLTLRQRQKFLIEVCNEPRKRPNCTRAEPMLLTIPVWESASTKLGDVQILEGQEPVDVVYAFMEKHDLFQTAPLNTTLLETVCNSTRVECNRMKPRRTLFSVQATYAGLSHTLEYVRPESDWICETEPHGGQRCVHYVEILAHKFCERHMYDWGACETRILEALRQQLEFYEIRMWKAKDMYAKLGLVKTASREQIDAAYNTLVKRFNNETEPYKYEKLKEAYRVLSDPEEKYFYDLPCVKLFGCLCGKRQKDGGITFTPD
;
A
#
# COMPACT_ATOMS: atom_id res chain seq x y z
N MET A 1 -1.37 -59.58 64.80
CA MET A 1 -0.56 -60.67 64.23
C MET A 1 0.90 -60.33 64.49
N ALA A 2 1.69 -61.24 65.05
CA ALA A 2 3.12 -60.99 65.26
C ALA A 2 3.83 -61.01 63.90
N LEU A 3 4.52 -59.93 63.54
CA LEU A 3 5.27 -59.85 62.28
C LEU A 3 6.43 -60.84 62.33
N GLU A 4 6.56 -61.69 61.30
CA GLU A 4 7.65 -62.67 61.20
C GLU A 4 8.99 -61.96 60.97
N VAL A 5 10.06 -62.42 61.63
CA VAL A 5 11.42 -61.92 61.39
C VAL A 5 11.93 -62.50 60.06
N LEU A 6 12.17 -61.64 59.07
CA LEU A 6 12.67 -62.04 57.75
C LEU A 6 14.19 -62.10 57.69
N LEU A 7 14.86 -61.19 58.42
CA LEU A 7 16.31 -61.14 58.50
C LEU A 7 16.74 -60.60 59.87
N GLU A 8 17.68 -61.30 60.50
CA GLU A 8 18.37 -60.86 61.70
C GLU A 8 19.87 -61.00 61.45
N VAL A 9 20.58 -59.87 61.39
CA VAL A 9 22.01 -59.83 61.09
C VAL A 9 22.71 -58.77 61.91
N GLN A 10 24.00 -58.93 62.13
CA GLN A 10 24.82 -57.86 62.70
C GLN A 10 25.44 -57.05 61.56
N LEU A 11 25.15 -55.75 61.51
CA LEU A 11 25.72 -54.85 60.51
C LEU A 11 26.96 -54.13 61.09
N PRO A 12 28.06 -54.05 60.33
CA PRO A 12 29.25 -53.31 60.75
C PRO A 12 29.00 -51.79 60.65
N LEU A 13 29.35 -51.03 61.68
CA LEU A 13 29.36 -49.56 61.64
C LEU A 13 30.76 -49.04 61.25
N GLU A 14 30.87 -47.90 60.56
CA GLU A 14 32.14 -47.25 60.23
C GLU A 14 32.27 -45.90 61.00
N PRO A 15 33.50 -45.49 61.38
CA PRO A 15 34.30 -45.95 62.52
C PRO A 15 33.94 -45.30 63.88
N PRO A 16 34.21 -45.99 65.01
CA PRO A 16 34.91 -47.27 65.14
C PRO A 16 34.03 -48.49 64.78
N PRO A 17 34.60 -49.62 64.32
CA PRO A 17 33.85 -50.78 63.86
C PRO A 17 33.16 -51.53 65.01
N GLU A 18 31.94 -51.11 65.32
CA GLU A 18 31.02 -51.82 66.21
C GLU A 18 29.96 -52.55 65.37
N HIS A 19 29.60 -53.77 65.77
CA HIS A 19 28.53 -54.53 65.12
C HIS A 19 27.24 -54.33 65.91
N LYS A 20 26.21 -53.80 65.26
CA LYS A 20 24.88 -53.62 65.88
C LYS A 20 23.84 -54.52 65.21
N GLN A 21 22.93 -55.03 66.03
CA GLN A 21 21.88 -55.93 65.58
C GLN A 21 20.87 -55.18 64.70
N PHE A 22 20.69 -55.66 63.47
CA PHE A 22 19.70 -55.19 62.52
C PHE A 22 18.61 -56.26 62.38
N LEU A 23 17.36 -55.82 62.51
CA LEU A 23 16.18 -56.68 62.45
C LEU A 23 15.26 -56.16 61.34
N LEU A 24 14.93 -57.04 60.38
CA LEU A 24 13.95 -56.78 59.35
C LEU A 24 12.71 -57.66 59.56
N LEU A 25 11.55 -57.03 59.70
CA LEU A 25 10.28 -57.71 59.90
C LEU A 25 9.53 -57.88 58.57
N SER A 26 8.62 -58.86 58.53
CA SER A 26 7.74 -59.12 57.40
C SER A 26 6.87 -57.89 57.10
N GLY A 27 6.85 -57.46 55.84
CA GLY A 27 6.13 -56.27 55.39
C GLY A 27 6.90 -54.94 55.47
N GLN A 28 8.09 -54.91 56.08
CA GLN A 28 8.95 -53.74 56.06
C GLN A 28 9.80 -53.69 54.80
N GLU A 29 10.00 -52.49 54.25
CA GLU A 29 10.95 -52.29 53.17
C GLU A 29 12.38 -52.27 53.73
N PRO A 30 13.31 -53.08 53.18
CA PRO A 30 14.69 -53.15 53.67
C PRO A 30 15.39 -51.79 53.70
N VAL A 31 15.17 -50.92 52.70
CA VAL A 31 15.83 -49.61 52.63
C VAL A 31 15.33 -48.61 53.69
N ASP A 32 14.05 -48.62 54.06
CA ASP A 32 13.55 -47.73 55.13
C ASP A 32 14.10 -48.14 56.49
N THR A 33 14.10 -49.45 56.76
CA THR A 33 14.62 -49.99 58.02
C THR A 33 16.12 -49.73 58.12
N LEU A 34 16.85 -49.83 57.01
CA LEU A 34 18.27 -49.47 56.94
C LEU A 34 18.50 -47.97 57.10
N GLU A 35 17.65 -47.11 56.56
CA GLU A 35 17.75 -45.67 56.72
C GLU A 35 17.51 -45.25 58.18
N ALA A 36 16.48 -45.81 58.83
CA ALA A 36 16.26 -45.60 60.26
C ALA A 36 17.45 -46.06 61.11
N PHE A 37 18.07 -47.19 60.74
CA PHE A 37 19.28 -47.69 61.38
C PHE A 37 20.49 -46.78 61.13
N ARG A 38 20.67 -46.30 59.89
CA ARG A 38 21.72 -45.36 59.49
C ARG A 38 21.65 -44.08 60.31
N VAL A 39 20.47 -43.45 60.39
CA VAL A 39 20.24 -42.22 61.16
C VAL A 39 20.50 -42.45 62.65
N ARG A 40 20.00 -43.56 63.22
CA ARG A 40 20.18 -43.90 64.64
C ARG A 40 21.66 -44.10 65.01
N HIS A 41 22.46 -44.62 64.09
CA HIS A 41 23.86 -44.98 64.33
C HIS A 41 24.87 -44.08 63.59
N GLY A 42 24.43 -42.92 63.10
CA GLY A 42 25.29 -41.89 62.52
C GLY A 42 26.09 -42.33 61.29
N GLN A 43 25.54 -43.23 60.47
CA GLN A 43 26.22 -43.79 59.29
C GLN A 43 26.03 -42.95 58.02
N THR A 44 26.90 -43.13 57.03
CA THR A 44 26.85 -42.41 55.75
C THR A 44 25.81 -43.01 54.78
N THR A 45 25.39 -42.25 53.77
CA THR A 45 24.50 -42.74 52.70
C THR A 45 25.19 -43.82 51.85
N ALA A 46 26.49 -43.69 51.60
CA ALA A 46 27.31 -44.72 50.95
C ALA A 46 27.30 -46.04 51.72
N TRP A 47 27.38 -45.98 53.05
CA TRP A 47 27.24 -47.16 53.90
C TRP A 47 25.87 -47.84 53.74
N ARG A 48 24.77 -47.05 53.73
CA ARG A 48 23.42 -47.58 53.51
C ARG A 48 23.31 -48.32 52.19
N PHE A 49 23.81 -47.73 51.10
CA PHE A 49 23.76 -48.34 49.78
C PHE A 49 24.50 -49.69 49.76
N ASN A 50 25.71 -49.74 50.33
CA ASN A 50 26.50 -50.96 50.42
C ASN A 50 25.79 -52.06 51.25
N MET A 51 25.17 -51.69 52.37
CA MET A 51 24.43 -52.65 53.20
C MET A 51 23.13 -53.11 52.54
N LEU A 52 22.44 -52.23 51.83
CA LEU A 52 21.22 -52.56 51.11
C LEU A 52 21.47 -53.66 50.07
N VAL A 53 22.53 -53.52 49.26
CA VAL A 53 22.91 -54.55 48.27
C VAL A 53 23.13 -55.91 48.93
N GLN A 54 23.81 -55.96 50.07
CA GLN A 54 24.06 -57.21 50.80
C GLN A 54 22.79 -57.82 51.40
N ILE A 55 21.86 -56.98 51.86
CA ILE A 55 20.59 -57.40 52.43
C ILE A 55 19.63 -57.91 51.34
N CYS A 56 19.57 -57.23 50.19
CA CYS A 56 18.71 -57.60 49.07
C CYS A 56 19.12 -58.90 48.36
N GLN A 57 20.37 -59.35 48.52
CA GLN A 57 20.85 -60.63 47.98
C GLN A 57 20.42 -61.85 48.83
N ARG A 58 19.75 -61.63 49.97
CA ARG A 58 19.32 -62.72 50.87
C ARG A 58 18.04 -63.38 50.34
N PRO A 59 17.94 -64.73 50.29
CA PRO A 59 16.81 -65.43 49.64
C PRO A 59 15.41 -65.14 50.19
N ARG A 60 15.31 -64.68 51.45
CA ARG A 60 14.02 -64.39 52.13
C ARG A 60 13.67 -62.90 52.16
N VAL A 61 14.50 -62.04 51.54
CA VAL A 61 14.32 -60.58 51.53
C VAL A 61 13.90 -60.14 50.13
N VAL A 62 12.82 -59.36 50.05
CA VAL A 62 12.38 -58.73 48.81
C VAL A 62 12.57 -57.23 48.94
N CYS A 63 13.51 -56.68 48.18
CA CYS A 63 13.69 -55.24 48.05
C CYS A 63 12.84 -54.75 46.88
N ARG A 64 11.93 -53.83 47.15
CA ARG A 64 11.05 -53.21 46.16
C ARG A 64 11.59 -51.87 45.68
N ARG A 65 12.49 -51.23 46.45
CA ARG A 65 13.09 -49.93 46.12
C ARG A 65 14.49 -49.73 46.71
N GLU A 66 15.24 -48.85 46.07
CA GLU A 66 16.63 -48.54 46.40
C GLU A 66 16.80 -47.28 47.27
N VAL A 67 15.73 -46.47 47.36
CA VAL A 67 15.69 -45.21 48.11
C VAL A 67 14.63 -45.27 49.23
N PRO A 68 14.94 -44.72 50.42
CA PRO A 68 14.03 -44.72 51.55
C PRO A 68 12.88 -43.72 51.38
N LEU A 69 11.81 -43.92 52.15
CA LEU A 69 10.63 -43.05 52.21
C LEU A 69 10.92 -41.96 53.23
N LEU A 70 10.93 -40.71 52.78
CA LEU A 70 11.15 -39.56 53.65
C LEU A 70 9.87 -39.13 54.37
N TYR A 71 8.75 -39.17 53.64
CA TYR A 71 7.47 -38.71 54.15
C TYR A 71 6.31 -39.44 53.45
N SER A 72 5.26 -39.78 54.19
CA SER A 72 3.99 -40.17 53.60
C SER A 72 2.81 -39.50 54.31
N MET A 73 1.74 -39.26 53.57
CA MET A 73 0.49 -38.74 54.10
C MET A 73 -0.72 -39.33 53.39
N GLN A 74 -1.79 -39.55 54.14
CA GLN A 74 -3.08 -39.92 53.55
C GLN A 74 -3.79 -38.65 53.05
N ILE A 75 -4.14 -38.64 51.77
CA ILE A 75 -4.93 -37.57 51.16
C ILE A 75 -6.40 -37.96 51.24
N ASN A 76 -7.21 -37.10 51.84
CA ASN A 76 -8.65 -37.31 51.99
C ASN A 76 -9.42 -36.37 51.07
N THR A 77 -10.54 -36.84 50.54
CA THR A 77 -11.54 -36.01 49.88
C THR A 77 -12.17 -35.05 50.90
N PRO A 78 -12.72 -33.91 50.44
CA PRO A 78 -13.49 -33.00 51.31
C PRO A 78 -14.67 -33.68 52.04
N GLY A 79 -15.17 -34.80 51.52
CA GLY A 79 -16.24 -35.62 52.12
C GLY A 79 -15.77 -36.72 53.09
N GLY A 80 -14.47 -36.80 53.41
CA GLY A 80 -13.92 -37.75 54.40
C GLY A 80 -13.54 -39.14 53.86
N GLY A 81 -13.66 -39.39 52.55
CA GLY A 81 -13.14 -40.61 51.91
C GLY A 81 -11.64 -40.49 51.60
N VAL A 82 -10.87 -41.56 51.81
CA VAL A 82 -9.42 -41.61 51.49
C VAL A 82 -9.22 -41.70 49.97
N VAL A 83 -8.50 -40.75 49.38
CA VAL A 83 -8.13 -40.73 47.96
C VAL A 83 -6.96 -41.69 47.69
N GLY A 84 -5.96 -41.66 48.57
CA GLY A 84 -4.75 -42.48 48.46
C GLY A 84 -3.68 -42.05 49.47
N GLU A 85 -2.55 -42.74 49.47
CA GLU A 85 -1.36 -42.37 50.24
C GLU A 85 -0.32 -41.74 49.30
N LEU A 86 0.02 -40.48 49.54
CA LEU A 86 1.14 -39.81 48.87
C LEU A 86 2.43 -40.21 49.56
N GLN A 87 3.43 -40.63 48.78
CA GLN A 87 4.73 -41.06 49.26
C GLN A 87 5.84 -40.20 48.63
N ILE A 88 6.70 -39.61 49.46
CA ILE A 88 7.87 -38.81 49.05
C ILE A 88 9.13 -39.62 49.35
N LEU A 89 9.84 -40.02 48.29
CA LEU A 89 11.09 -40.78 48.39
C LEU A 89 12.29 -39.84 48.49
N GLU A 90 13.42 -40.36 48.98
CA GLU A 90 14.70 -39.65 48.96
C GLU A 90 15.12 -39.31 47.51
N ASP A 91 15.68 -38.11 47.33
CA ASP A 91 16.11 -37.54 46.05
C ASP A 91 15.01 -37.32 45.00
N VAL A 92 13.73 -37.46 45.36
CA VAL A 92 12.58 -37.11 44.52
C VAL A 92 12.06 -35.73 44.91
N GLU A 93 11.94 -34.83 43.93
CA GLU A 93 11.36 -33.50 44.17
C GLU A 93 9.89 -33.63 44.58
N PRO A 94 9.49 -33.04 45.73
CA PRO A 94 8.12 -33.13 46.22
C PRO A 94 7.07 -32.64 45.21
N ALA A 95 7.38 -31.60 44.43
CA ALA A 95 6.49 -31.10 43.38
C ALA A 95 6.15 -32.17 42.33
N ASP A 96 7.13 -32.98 41.91
CA ASP A 96 6.91 -34.06 40.93
C ASP A 96 6.14 -35.24 41.52
N ALA A 97 6.43 -35.61 42.77
CA ALA A 97 5.70 -36.67 43.47
C ALA A 97 4.22 -36.30 43.70
N VAL A 98 3.98 -35.04 44.08
CA VAL A 98 2.64 -34.48 44.25
C VAL A 98 1.90 -34.40 42.91
N LEU A 99 2.59 -34.01 41.83
CA LEU A 99 2.02 -34.03 40.48
C LEU A 99 1.64 -35.45 40.03
N GLY A 100 2.54 -36.42 40.20
CA GLY A 100 2.27 -37.82 39.83
C GLY A 100 1.05 -38.38 40.56
N PHE A 101 0.93 -38.10 41.86
CA PHE A 101 -0.25 -38.46 42.65
C PHE A 101 -1.51 -37.73 42.15
N ALA A 102 -1.40 -36.43 41.84
CA ALA A 102 -2.53 -35.64 41.37
C ALA A 102 -3.07 -36.14 40.02
N LEU A 103 -2.20 -36.50 39.08
CA LEU A 103 -2.59 -37.06 37.78
C LEU A 103 -3.23 -38.45 37.92
N GLN A 104 -2.76 -39.28 38.86
CA GLN A 104 -3.33 -40.61 39.10
C GLN A 104 -4.75 -40.56 39.70
N HIS A 105 -5.08 -39.48 40.41
CA HIS A 105 -6.31 -39.34 41.17
C HIS A 105 -7.21 -38.18 40.69
N ASP A 106 -6.97 -37.66 39.49
CA ASP A 106 -7.72 -36.55 38.87
C ASP A 106 -7.84 -35.30 39.77
N ILE A 107 -6.80 -35.00 40.56
CA ILE A 107 -6.76 -33.84 41.44
C ILE A 107 -6.39 -32.60 40.62
N GLY A 108 -7.29 -31.62 40.59
CA GLY A 108 -7.07 -30.34 39.90
C GLY A 108 -5.98 -29.47 40.55
N ARG A 109 -5.58 -28.41 39.84
CA ARG A 109 -4.45 -27.52 40.20
C ARG A 109 -4.52 -26.95 41.62
N GLU A 110 -5.68 -26.47 42.06
CA GLU A 110 -5.85 -25.87 43.40
C GLU A 110 -5.65 -26.91 44.51
N GLY A 111 -6.21 -28.11 44.34
CA GLY A 111 -6.01 -29.22 45.27
C GLY A 111 -4.54 -29.64 45.32
N ARG A 112 -3.86 -29.65 44.18
CA ARG A 112 -2.43 -29.97 44.09
C ARG A 112 -1.55 -28.93 44.81
N ALA A 113 -1.78 -27.64 44.58
CA ALA A 113 -1.05 -26.57 45.26
C ALA A 113 -1.20 -26.68 46.78
N THR A 114 -2.41 -26.95 47.25
CA THR A 114 -2.70 -27.18 48.67
C THR A 114 -1.93 -28.36 49.24
N ILE A 115 -1.85 -29.48 48.51
CA ILE A 115 -1.09 -30.66 48.91
C ILE A 115 0.41 -30.34 48.95
N LEU A 116 0.93 -29.67 47.92
CA LEU A 116 2.35 -29.32 47.85
C LEU A 116 2.77 -28.40 48.99
N ASP A 117 1.98 -27.36 49.29
CA ASP A 117 2.23 -26.45 50.42
C ASP A 117 2.26 -27.23 51.75
N ALA A 118 1.34 -28.18 51.93
CA ALA A 118 1.32 -29.03 53.12
C ALA A 118 2.56 -29.94 53.22
N VAL A 119 3.03 -30.50 52.10
CA VAL A 119 4.26 -31.32 52.06
C VAL A 119 5.50 -30.47 52.33
N CYS A 120 5.62 -29.31 51.70
CA CYS A 120 6.77 -28.42 51.83
C CYS A 120 6.88 -27.73 53.20
N ALA A 121 5.78 -27.66 53.96
CA ALA A 121 5.79 -27.19 55.34
C ALA A 121 6.46 -28.19 56.33
N VAL A 122 6.73 -29.42 55.91
CA VAL A 122 7.34 -30.46 56.77
C VAL A 122 8.86 -30.31 56.79
N ASN A 123 9.44 -30.02 57.97
CA ASN A 123 10.88 -29.80 58.16
C ASN A 123 11.84 -30.90 57.65
N ARG A 124 11.36 -32.13 57.43
CA ARG A 124 12.17 -33.26 56.93
C ARG A 124 12.11 -33.43 55.41
N VAL A 125 11.29 -32.64 54.72
CA VAL A 125 11.13 -32.62 53.27
C VAL A 125 11.78 -31.35 52.75
N VAL A 126 12.61 -31.46 51.72
CA VAL A 126 13.24 -30.32 51.06
C VAL A 126 12.55 -30.13 49.72
N CYS A 127 11.79 -29.05 49.58
CA CYS A 127 11.25 -28.63 48.30
C CYS A 127 12.23 -27.66 47.64
N THR A 128 12.74 -28.00 46.46
CA THR A 128 13.63 -27.12 45.70
C THR A 128 12.86 -26.26 44.71
N ARG A 129 11.65 -26.66 44.33
CA ARG A 129 10.73 -25.91 43.47
C ARG A 129 9.26 -26.13 43.86
N TYR A 130 8.42 -25.18 43.45
CA TYR A 130 6.96 -25.21 43.68
C TYR A 130 6.16 -25.50 42.41
N ASN A 131 6.83 -25.65 41.28
CA ASN A 131 6.24 -26.02 40.01
C ASN A 131 6.82 -27.34 39.51
N ALA A 132 5.96 -28.22 39.02
CA ALA A 132 6.29 -29.49 38.41
C ALA A 132 6.17 -29.39 36.87
N LEU A 133 7.01 -30.14 36.14
CA LEU A 133 6.87 -30.23 34.69
C LEU A 133 5.78 -31.26 34.39
N MET A 134 4.58 -30.77 34.05
CA MET A 134 3.39 -31.59 33.87
C MET A 134 3.37 -32.32 32.53
N HIS A 135 3.79 -31.63 31.47
CA HIS A 135 3.87 -32.21 30.14
C HIS A 135 5.02 -31.59 29.36
N SER A 136 5.61 -32.37 28.47
CA SER A 136 6.75 -31.95 27.67
C SER A 136 6.69 -32.70 26.35
N ASN A 137 6.56 -31.97 25.24
CA ASN A 137 6.45 -32.56 23.92
C ASN A 137 7.27 -31.79 22.88
N THR A 138 7.86 -32.53 21.96
CA THR A 138 8.58 -31.96 20.82
C THR A 138 7.57 -31.66 19.71
N VAL A 139 7.44 -30.38 19.34
CA VAL A 139 6.52 -29.93 18.31
C VAL A 139 7.27 -29.83 16.98
N SER A 140 6.71 -30.43 15.94
CA SER A 140 7.24 -30.42 14.58
C SER A 140 6.20 -29.86 13.60
N GLY A 141 6.66 -29.11 12.60
CA GLY A 141 5.84 -28.54 11.53
C GLY A 141 5.66 -29.50 10.35
N ASP A 142 4.98 -29.01 9.32
CA ASP A 142 4.75 -29.75 8.09
C ASP A 142 6.09 -30.19 7.46
N GLY A 143 6.17 -31.47 7.08
CA GLY A 143 7.40 -32.08 6.58
C GLY A 143 8.39 -32.55 7.65
N GLY A 144 8.02 -32.54 8.93
CA GLY A 144 8.84 -33.07 10.03
C GLY A 144 9.95 -32.12 10.50
N THR A 145 9.86 -30.84 10.14
CA THR A 145 10.79 -29.81 10.62
C THR A 145 10.57 -29.56 12.11
N LEU A 146 11.64 -29.61 12.90
CA LEU A 146 11.56 -29.36 14.34
C LEU A 146 11.26 -27.88 14.60
N ILE A 147 10.13 -27.59 15.26
CA ILE A 147 9.77 -26.22 15.66
C ILE A 147 10.40 -25.91 17.00
N GLY A 148 10.21 -26.78 18.00
CA GLY A 148 10.69 -26.54 19.35
C GLY A 148 10.11 -27.53 20.35
N LYS A 149 10.42 -27.31 21.63
CA LYS A 149 9.94 -28.14 22.74
C LYS A 149 8.91 -27.34 23.55
N LEU A 150 7.69 -27.87 23.66
CA LEU A 150 6.61 -27.30 24.45
C LEU A 150 6.63 -27.92 25.84
N ASP A 151 7.00 -27.13 26.83
CA ASP A 151 6.97 -27.51 28.25
C ASP A 151 5.75 -26.85 28.91
N ILE A 152 4.99 -27.66 29.64
CA ILE A 152 3.80 -27.24 30.38
C ILE A 152 4.08 -27.46 31.86
N TYR A 153 4.24 -26.36 32.58
CA TYR A 153 4.31 -26.36 34.03
C TYR A 153 2.91 -26.40 34.65
N ASP A 154 2.85 -26.92 35.86
CA ASP A 154 1.63 -27.26 36.54
C ASP A 154 0.95 -26.05 37.23
N ASP A 155 1.71 -25.02 37.56
CA ASP A 155 1.29 -23.77 38.22
C ASP A 155 0.64 -22.75 37.26
N VAL A 156 0.80 -22.94 35.95
CA VAL A 156 0.25 -22.07 34.91
C VAL A 156 -0.75 -22.83 34.05
N GLU A 157 -1.76 -22.13 33.53
CA GLU A 157 -2.71 -22.74 32.62
C GLU A 157 -2.04 -23.20 31.32
N PRO A 158 -2.28 -24.44 30.86
CA PRO A 158 -1.65 -24.96 29.63
C PRO A 158 -1.86 -24.04 28.43
N VAL A 159 -3.05 -23.46 28.29
CA VAL A 159 -3.37 -22.56 27.17
C VAL A 159 -2.51 -21.29 27.15
N ASP A 160 -2.09 -20.76 28.31
CA ASP A 160 -1.24 -19.56 28.38
C ASP A 160 0.18 -19.87 27.91
N GLN A 161 0.72 -21.03 28.27
CA GLN A 161 2.05 -21.49 27.86
C GLN A 161 2.08 -21.85 26.37
N ILE A 162 1.02 -22.49 25.87
CA ILE A 162 0.84 -22.79 24.44
C ILE A 162 0.78 -21.50 23.63
N TYR A 163 0.05 -20.48 24.10
CA TYR A 163 -0.01 -19.18 23.42
C TYR A 163 1.37 -18.53 23.30
N LYS A 164 2.16 -18.50 24.38
CA LYS A 164 3.53 -17.98 24.36
C LYS A 164 4.39 -18.76 23.37
N PHE A 165 4.33 -20.10 23.39
CA PHE A 165 5.04 -20.95 22.45
C PHE A 165 4.68 -20.64 20.98
N VAL A 166 3.38 -20.50 20.68
CA VAL A 166 2.88 -20.13 19.35
C VAL A 166 3.41 -18.77 18.91
N LYS A 167 3.44 -17.78 19.80
CA LYS A 167 3.98 -16.45 19.51
C LYS A 167 5.49 -16.45 19.31
N ASP A 168 6.25 -17.07 20.20
CA ASP A 168 7.72 -17.12 20.15
C ASP A 168 8.23 -17.80 18.87
N HIS A 169 7.51 -18.83 18.41
CA HIS A 169 7.84 -19.57 17.18
C HIS A 169 7.10 -19.05 15.94
N LYS A 170 6.36 -17.94 16.05
CA LYS A 170 5.62 -17.28 14.95
C LYS A 170 4.67 -18.23 14.21
N LEU A 171 4.01 -19.12 14.94
CA LEU A 171 3.05 -20.09 14.40
C LEU A 171 1.68 -19.44 14.15
N PRO A 172 0.88 -19.97 13.20
CA PRO A 172 -0.49 -19.50 13.01
C PRO A 172 -1.36 -19.79 14.24
N MET A 173 -2.33 -18.92 14.53
CA MET A 173 -3.20 -19.06 15.71
C MET A 173 -3.99 -20.39 15.74
N LEU A 174 -4.26 -21.00 14.59
CA LEU A 174 -4.88 -22.33 14.51
C LEU A 174 -4.05 -23.42 15.21
N ALA A 175 -2.73 -23.28 15.25
CA ALA A 175 -1.84 -24.22 15.95
C ALA A 175 -2.11 -24.23 17.47
N MET A 176 -2.61 -23.13 18.03
CA MET A 176 -2.97 -23.04 19.45
C MET A 176 -4.09 -24.03 19.80
N GLU A 177 -5.15 -24.10 18.98
CA GLU A 177 -6.28 -25.00 19.20
C GLU A 177 -5.84 -26.47 19.11
N GLN A 178 -4.99 -26.79 18.13
CA GLN A 178 -4.45 -28.14 17.93
C GLN A 178 -3.56 -28.58 19.10
N LEU A 179 -2.61 -27.73 19.49
CA LEU A 179 -1.69 -28.01 20.60
C LEU A 179 -2.44 -28.11 21.93
N LEU A 180 -3.48 -27.29 22.14
CA LEU A 180 -4.30 -27.36 23.34
C LEU A 180 -5.06 -28.69 23.41
N ALA A 181 -5.72 -29.10 22.33
CA ALA A 181 -6.45 -30.37 22.29
C ALA A 181 -5.54 -31.57 22.57
N VAL A 182 -4.35 -31.63 21.94
CA VAL A 182 -3.37 -32.71 22.15
C VAL A 182 -2.84 -32.68 23.58
N THR A 183 -2.47 -31.51 24.09
CA THR A 183 -1.91 -31.36 25.44
C THR A 183 -2.93 -31.76 26.49
N CYS A 184 -4.16 -31.23 26.44
CA CYS A 184 -5.21 -31.53 27.41
C CYS A 184 -5.62 -33.01 27.40
N SER A 185 -5.64 -33.65 26.23
CA SER A 185 -5.88 -35.10 26.14
C SER A 185 -4.79 -35.94 26.83
N ALA A 186 -3.56 -35.44 26.89
CA ALA A 186 -2.42 -36.14 27.49
C ALA A 186 -2.34 -35.96 29.01
N ILE A 187 -2.75 -34.79 29.55
CA ILE A 187 -2.68 -34.47 30.99
C ILE A 187 -4.01 -34.61 31.73
N GLY A 188 -5.11 -34.82 30.99
CA GLY A 188 -6.47 -34.90 31.52
C GLY A 188 -7.18 -33.55 31.54
N ASP A 189 -8.47 -33.55 31.16
CA ASP A 189 -9.29 -32.34 31.02
C ASP A 189 -9.41 -31.53 32.32
N VAL A 190 -9.30 -32.17 33.49
CA VAL A 190 -9.34 -31.52 34.81
C VAL A 190 -8.17 -30.54 35.03
N GLN A 191 -7.08 -30.69 34.26
CA GLN A 191 -5.92 -29.80 34.30
C GLN A 191 -6.03 -28.61 33.31
N CYS A 192 -6.99 -28.65 32.39
CA CYS A 192 -7.27 -27.61 31.40
C CYS A 192 -8.60 -26.93 31.71
N GLN A 193 -8.55 -25.89 32.54
CA GLN A 193 -9.72 -25.14 32.99
C GLN A 193 -10.16 -24.05 32.00
N ARG A 194 -9.27 -23.59 31.10
CA ARG A 194 -9.54 -22.51 30.14
C ARG A 194 -9.16 -22.87 28.70
N THR A 195 -9.95 -22.33 27.78
CA THR A 195 -9.70 -22.37 26.33
C THR A 195 -9.16 -21.05 25.78
N ILE A 196 -9.32 -19.94 26.51
CA ILE A 196 -8.82 -18.63 26.13
C ILE A 196 -7.62 -18.28 27.01
N PRO A 197 -6.44 -18.00 26.43
CA PRO A 197 -5.26 -17.65 27.21
C PRO A 197 -5.37 -16.26 27.81
N LEU A 198 -4.75 -16.07 28.97
CA LEU A 198 -4.47 -14.75 29.54
C LEU A 198 -3.15 -14.27 28.94
N VAL A 199 -3.22 -13.23 28.11
CA VAL A 199 -2.04 -12.61 27.49
C VAL A 199 -1.25 -11.77 28.49
N TYR A 200 -1.92 -11.31 29.54
CA TYR A 200 -1.31 -10.58 30.66
C TYR A 200 -1.96 -11.02 31.97
N SER A 201 -1.13 -11.30 32.98
CA SER A 201 -1.58 -11.64 34.34
C SER A 201 -0.53 -11.19 35.33
N GLN A 202 -0.74 -10.04 35.98
CA GLN A 202 0.20 -9.51 36.96
C GLN A 202 -0.53 -8.92 38.17
N ARG A 203 0.05 -9.09 39.36
CA ARG A 203 -0.41 -8.42 40.58
C ARG A 203 -0.10 -6.93 40.50
N ILE A 204 -1.11 -6.10 40.66
CA ILE A 204 -0.96 -4.64 40.69
C ILE A 204 -0.83 -4.19 42.14
N VAL A 205 0.30 -3.54 42.42
CA VAL A 205 0.63 -2.98 43.73
C VAL A 205 0.72 -1.46 43.58
N VAL A 206 0.02 -0.74 44.45
CA VAL A 206 0.01 0.72 44.49
C VAL A 206 0.49 1.17 45.86
N LYS A 207 1.17 2.31 45.93
CA LYS A 207 1.54 2.90 47.22
C LYS A 207 0.33 3.61 47.81
N ASP A 208 0.00 3.29 49.05
CA ASP A 208 -1.06 3.96 49.77
C ASP A 208 -0.68 5.42 50.05
N GLU A 209 -1.56 6.37 49.71
CA GLU A 209 -1.26 7.80 49.81
C GLU A 209 -1.23 8.31 51.27
N GLU A 210 -1.93 7.64 52.20
CA GLU A 210 -1.98 8.02 53.61
C GLU A 210 -0.87 7.39 54.44
N THR A 211 -0.50 6.15 54.12
CA THR A 211 0.46 5.35 54.91
C THR A 211 1.80 5.14 54.24
N GLY A 212 1.91 5.34 52.92
CA GLY A 212 3.12 5.09 52.13
C GLY A 212 3.44 3.61 51.89
N GLU A 213 2.68 2.70 52.49
CA GLU A 213 2.86 1.25 52.41
C GLU A 213 2.33 0.67 51.08
N PRO A 214 2.88 -0.45 50.59
CA PRO A 214 2.39 -1.10 49.37
C PRO A 214 1.03 -1.76 49.61
N ARG A 215 -0.01 -1.19 49.00
CA ARG A 215 -1.36 -1.76 48.94
C ARG A 215 -1.50 -2.67 47.72
N GLN A 216 -1.77 -3.95 47.97
CA GLN A 216 -2.12 -4.89 46.90
C GLN A 216 -3.57 -4.69 46.50
N LEU A 217 -3.83 -4.41 45.21
CA LEU A 217 -5.19 -4.19 44.72
C LEU A 217 -5.83 -5.49 44.23
N GLY A 218 -5.09 -6.25 43.42
CA GLY A 218 -5.57 -7.48 42.78
C GLY A 218 -4.67 -7.91 41.63
N VAL A 219 -5.09 -8.95 40.90
CA VAL A 219 -4.42 -9.41 39.68
C VAL A 219 -5.12 -8.79 38.48
N LEU A 220 -4.39 -8.04 37.66
CA LEU A 220 -4.88 -7.59 36.36
C LEU A 220 -4.72 -8.74 35.37
N GLN A 221 -5.85 -9.24 34.87
CA GLN A 221 -5.91 -10.35 33.93
C GLN A 221 -6.52 -9.87 32.62
N ILE A 222 -5.80 -10.07 31.50
CA ILE A 222 -6.25 -9.67 30.17
C ILE A 222 -6.38 -10.93 29.31
N PRO A 223 -7.61 -11.37 28.99
CA PRO A 223 -7.83 -12.47 28.08
C PRO A 223 -7.46 -12.11 26.64
N LEU A 224 -6.99 -13.10 25.88
CA LEU A 224 -6.73 -12.96 24.44
C LEU A 224 -8.00 -12.50 23.71
N GLY A 225 -7.85 -11.48 22.86
CA GLY A 225 -8.93 -10.90 22.07
C GLY A 225 -9.64 -9.73 22.73
N GLN A 226 -9.40 -9.47 24.02
CA GLN A 226 -9.86 -8.23 24.67
C GLN A 226 -8.87 -7.09 24.46
N GLU A 227 -9.39 -5.86 24.40
CA GLU A 227 -8.54 -4.67 24.27
C GLU A 227 -7.93 -4.29 25.63
N PRO A 228 -6.60 -4.27 25.76
CA PRO A 228 -5.95 -4.01 27.04
C PRO A 228 -6.32 -2.66 27.68
N SER A 229 -6.51 -1.61 26.88
CA SER A 229 -6.89 -0.30 27.39
C SER A 229 -8.26 -0.30 28.09
N ASP A 230 -9.25 -1.05 27.57
CA ASP A 230 -10.57 -1.18 28.22
C ASP A 230 -10.51 -1.99 29.52
N VAL A 231 -9.75 -3.09 29.52
CA VAL A 231 -9.61 -3.95 30.70
C VAL A 231 -8.93 -3.19 31.83
N VAL A 232 -7.85 -2.45 31.51
CA VAL A 232 -7.15 -1.58 32.47
C VAL A 232 -8.06 -0.45 32.95
N HIS A 233 -8.87 0.14 32.08
CA HIS A 233 -9.82 1.18 32.47
C HIS A 233 -10.85 0.65 33.47
N ASN A 234 -11.50 -0.48 33.16
CA ASN A 234 -12.47 -1.12 34.04
C ASN A 234 -11.85 -1.56 35.38
N PHE A 235 -10.65 -2.14 35.35
CA PHE A 235 -9.89 -2.46 36.56
C PHE A 235 -9.62 -1.20 37.38
N GLY A 236 -9.15 -0.14 36.74
CA GLY A 236 -8.86 1.13 37.39
C GLY A 236 -10.08 1.79 38.01
N LEU A 237 -11.24 1.77 37.34
CA LEU A 237 -12.49 2.26 37.91
C LEU A 237 -12.92 1.45 39.14
N ASN A 238 -12.82 0.12 39.08
CA ASN A 238 -13.22 -0.77 40.17
C ASN A 238 -12.40 -0.55 41.45
N TYR A 239 -11.13 -0.13 41.30
CA TYR A 239 -10.22 0.16 42.41
C TYR A 239 -9.99 1.66 42.68
N GLY A 240 -10.74 2.55 42.01
CA GLY A 240 -10.64 4.00 42.21
C GLY A 240 -9.29 4.63 41.80
N LEU A 241 -8.60 4.05 40.80
CA LEU A 241 -7.28 4.51 40.37
C LEU A 241 -7.35 5.80 39.58
N ALA A 242 -6.46 6.75 39.91
CA ALA A 242 -6.32 8.00 39.18
C ALA A 242 -5.99 7.77 37.70
N LYS A 243 -6.49 8.64 36.83
CA LYS A 243 -6.33 8.52 35.38
C LYS A 243 -4.87 8.47 34.90
N PRO A 244 -3.93 9.31 35.38
CA PRO A 244 -2.52 9.21 34.99
C PRO A 244 -1.90 7.84 35.33
N PHE A 245 -2.35 7.22 36.42
CA PHE A 245 -1.91 5.87 36.77
C PHE A 245 -2.43 4.84 35.76
N ARG A 246 -3.72 4.92 35.38
CA ARG A 246 -4.31 4.03 34.37
C ARG A 246 -3.60 4.16 33.02
N GLN A 247 -3.33 5.37 32.56
CA GLN A 247 -2.62 5.61 31.29
C GLN A 247 -1.22 4.99 31.29
N ASN A 248 -0.46 5.17 32.37
CA ASN A 248 0.85 4.53 32.52
C ASN A 248 0.75 3.00 32.60
N LEU A 249 -0.28 2.47 33.26
CA LEU A 249 -0.52 1.04 33.35
C LEU A 249 -0.86 0.44 31.98
N VAL A 250 -1.71 1.09 31.16
CA VAL A 250 -1.98 0.67 29.78
C VAL A 250 -0.69 0.61 28.97
N ARG A 251 0.13 1.67 29.01
CA ARG A 251 1.40 1.71 28.27
C ARG A 251 2.31 0.56 28.66
N LYS A 252 2.50 0.32 29.97
CA LYS A 252 3.30 -0.80 30.47
C LYS A 252 2.75 -2.18 30.04
N VAL A 253 1.43 -2.32 29.99
CA VAL A 253 0.77 -3.55 29.52
C VAL A 253 0.99 -3.73 28.02
N CYS A 254 0.91 -2.66 27.23
CA CYS A 254 1.12 -2.69 25.78
C CYS A 254 2.59 -2.88 25.38
N GLU A 255 3.54 -2.58 26.27
CA GLU A 255 4.96 -2.89 26.11
C GLU A 255 5.27 -4.39 26.29
N ASP A 256 4.33 -5.20 26.79
CA ASP A 256 4.51 -6.65 26.97
C ASP A 256 4.45 -7.39 25.63
N THR A 257 5.49 -8.18 25.33
CA THR A 257 5.68 -8.92 24.07
C THR A 257 4.49 -9.80 23.66
N TYR A 258 3.71 -10.28 24.63
CA TYR A 258 2.61 -11.22 24.38
C TYR A 258 1.24 -10.53 24.23
N VAL A 259 1.19 -9.23 24.49
CA VAL A 259 -0.02 -8.40 24.44
C VAL A 259 -0.09 -7.69 23.09
N THR A 260 -1.30 -7.58 22.53
CA THR A 260 -1.54 -6.78 21.33
C THR A 260 -2.54 -5.69 21.68
N CYS A 261 -2.07 -4.45 21.69
CA CYS A 261 -2.92 -3.27 21.89
C CYS A 261 -3.31 -2.69 20.55
N LYS A 262 -4.60 -2.40 20.36
CA LYS A 262 -5.07 -1.66 19.19
C LYS A 262 -5.15 -0.17 19.47
N ARG A 263 -5.19 0.23 20.74
CA ARG A 263 -5.30 1.62 21.18
C ARG A 263 -4.87 1.80 22.64
N LEU A 264 -4.37 2.98 22.94
CA LEU A 264 -3.96 3.36 24.30
C LEU A 264 -5.09 3.99 25.11
N LYS A 265 -6.08 4.60 24.44
CA LYS A 265 -7.24 5.21 25.10
C LYS A 265 -8.42 4.23 25.17
N PRO A 266 -9.06 4.03 26.35
CA PRO A 266 -10.22 3.15 26.51
C PRO A 266 -11.46 3.71 25.80
N ILE A 267 -12.40 2.86 25.37
CA ILE A 267 -13.72 3.30 24.87
C ILE A 267 -14.63 3.54 26.07
N VAL A 268 -15.05 4.78 26.26
CA VAL A 268 -15.96 5.18 27.35
C VAL A 268 -17.43 5.15 26.92
N PHE A 269 -17.69 5.17 25.62
CA PHE A 269 -19.03 5.05 25.07
C PHE A 269 -19.01 4.31 23.74
N SER A 270 -19.94 3.39 23.55
CA SER A 270 -20.21 2.77 22.26
C SER A 270 -21.71 2.59 22.04
N SER A 271 -22.19 2.87 20.83
CA SER A 271 -23.60 2.69 20.48
C SER A 271 -23.78 2.39 19.00
N PRO A 272 -24.64 1.41 18.63
CA PRO A 272 -25.00 1.19 17.24
C PRO A 272 -25.81 2.38 16.71
N VAL A 273 -25.43 2.90 15.56
CA VAL A 273 -26.14 3.98 14.87
C VAL A 273 -26.99 3.39 13.76
N ALA A 274 -28.31 3.59 13.84
CA ALA A 274 -29.26 3.15 12.82
C ALA A 274 -29.81 4.35 12.02
N VAL A 275 -30.03 4.14 10.72
CA VAL A 275 -30.72 5.10 9.84
C VAL A 275 -32.21 4.78 9.83
N GLY A 276 -33.07 5.72 9.41
CA GLY A 276 -34.54 5.66 9.49
C GLY A 276 -35.24 4.40 8.96
N ASN A 277 -34.54 3.50 8.25
CA ASN A 277 -35.04 2.20 7.81
C ASN A 277 -34.77 1.05 8.82
N GLY A 278 -34.21 1.33 9.99
CA GLY A 278 -33.82 0.33 10.99
C GLY A 278 -32.49 -0.38 10.70
N THR A 279 -31.84 -0.07 9.58
CA THR A 279 -30.52 -0.60 9.23
C THR A 279 -29.44 0.06 10.09
N THR A 280 -28.65 -0.75 10.79
CA THR A 280 -27.47 -0.29 11.54
C THR A 280 -26.33 -0.04 10.55
N VAL A 281 -25.80 1.19 10.55
CA VAL A 281 -24.70 1.59 9.66
C VAL A 281 -23.34 1.27 10.27
N GLY A 282 -23.25 1.29 11.60
CA GLY A 282 -22.03 0.96 12.32
C GLY A 282 -22.17 1.25 13.81
N ILE A 283 -21.06 1.13 14.54
CA ILE A 283 -20.97 1.42 15.97
C ILE A 283 -20.15 2.69 16.17
N LEU A 284 -20.79 3.75 16.65
CA LEU A 284 -20.09 4.96 17.10
C LEU A 284 -19.40 4.62 18.42
N SER A 285 -18.08 4.84 18.48
CA SER A 285 -17.25 4.63 19.67
C SER A 285 -16.56 5.95 20.03
N ILE A 286 -16.58 6.32 21.31
CA ILE A 286 -15.91 7.50 21.85
C ILE A 286 -14.87 7.02 22.87
N ARG A 287 -13.63 7.46 22.70
CA ARG A 287 -12.49 7.16 23.57
C ARG A 287 -12.46 8.14 24.76
N GLU A 288 -11.80 7.76 25.86
CA GLU A 288 -11.57 8.67 27.00
C GLU A 288 -10.87 9.95 26.54
N ASP A 289 -11.43 11.11 26.92
CA ASP A 289 -11.03 12.47 26.49
C ASP A 289 -11.14 12.79 24.99
N GLU A 290 -11.69 11.89 24.18
CA GLU A 290 -11.97 12.21 22.78
C GLU A 290 -13.16 13.16 22.72
N GLU A 291 -13.02 14.21 21.91
CA GLU A 291 -14.11 15.11 21.64
C GLU A 291 -15.14 14.44 20.73
N LEU A 292 -16.43 14.60 21.03
CA LEU A 292 -17.49 13.96 20.26
C LEU A 292 -17.40 14.30 18.77
N ALA A 293 -17.00 15.52 18.43
CA ALA A 293 -16.81 15.94 17.04
C ALA A 293 -15.78 15.06 16.31
N ASP A 294 -14.68 14.69 16.96
CA ASP A 294 -13.65 13.83 16.38
C ASP A 294 -14.16 12.39 16.23
N ALA A 295 -14.85 11.88 17.26
CA ALA A 295 -15.44 10.54 17.23
C ALA A 295 -16.50 10.40 16.11
N VAL A 296 -17.35 11.41 15.93
CA VAL A 296 -18.37 11.45 14.88
C VAL A 296 -17.74 11.57 13.49
N HIS A 297 -16.68 12.38 13.34
CA HIS A 297 -15.96 12.48 12.08
C HIS A 297 -15.26 11.17 11.70
N ARG A 298 -14.55 10.55 12.65
CA ARG A 298 -13.93 9.21 12.49
C ARG A 298 -14.98 8.17 12.11
N PHE A 299 -16.13 8.17 12.78
CA PHE A 299 -17.25 7.28 12.45
C PHE A 299 -17.79 7.55 11.04
N SER A 300 -17.91 8.82 10.64
CA SER A 300 -18.43 9.18 9.33
C SER A 300 -17.55 8.75 8.18
N ARG A 301 -16.22 8.77 8.34
CA ARG A 301 -15.30 8.27 7.31
C ARG A 301 -15.44 6.77 7.09
N GLN A 302 -15.72 6.01 8.15
CA GLN A 302 -15.89 4.55 8.10
C GLN A 302 -17.25 4.12 7.54
N THR A 303 -18.28 4.97 7.68
CA THR A 303 -19.67 4.60 7.41
C THR A 303 -20.35 5.42 6.32
N ASN A 304 -19.66 6.45 5.80
CA ASN A 304 -20.14 7.37 4.76
C ASN A 304 -21.53 7.98 5.07
N ILE A 305 -21.77 8.36 6.33
CA ILE A 305 -23.02 8.99 6.74
C ILE A 305 -23.13 10.44 6.26
N THR A 306 -24.37 10.94 6.13
CA THR A 306 -24.64 12.31 5.69
C THR A 306 -24.31 13.34 6.76
N ARG A 307 -24.05 14.59 6.36
CA ARG A 307 -23.80 15.71 7.28
C ARG A 307 -24.97 15.94 8.25
N ASP A 308 -26.21 15.76 7.81
CA ASP A 308 -27.38 15.88 8.66
C ASP A 308 -27.39 14.84 9.79
N LEU A 309 -26.97 13.61 9.50
CA LEU A 309 -26.85 12.56 10.51
C LEU A 309 -25.70 12.86 11.49
N GLN A 310 -24.57 13.40 11.01
CA GLN A 310 -23.48 13.85 11.89
C GLN A 310 -23.96 14.92 12.88
N VAL A 311 -24.68 15.94 12.39
CA VAL A 311 -25.24 17.01 13.23
C VAL A 311 -26.25 16.44 14.24
N SER A 312 -27.09 15.50 13.81
CA SER A 312 -28.05 14.83 14.70
C SER A 312 -27.36 14.04 15.81
N LEU A 313 -26.25 13.35 15.51
CA LEU A 313 -25.45 12.63 16.51
C LEU A 313 -24.81 13.58 17.54
N LEU A 314 -24.26 14.71 17.07
CA LEU A 314 -23.73 15.75 17.95
C LEU A 314 -24.79 16.29 18.90
N GLN A 315 -25.98 16.65 18.37
CA GLN A 315 -27.08 17.18 19.16
C GLN A 315 -27.66 16.16 20.16
N ALA A 316 -27.72 14.88 19.80
CA ALA A 316 -28.28 13.84 20.66
C ALA A 316 -27.36 13.48 21.85
N LEU A 317 -26.05 13.54 21.67
CA LEU A 317 -25.07 13.07 22.66
C LEU A 317 -24.45 14.20 23.48
N CYS A 318 -24.42 15.44 22.97
CA CYS A 318 -23.91 16.56 23.76
C CYS A 318 -24.84 16.95 24.90
N GLY A 319 -24.30 17.03 26.12
CA GLY A 319 -25.02 17.47 27.32
C GLY A 319 -25.97 16.44 27.94
N THR A 320 -26.12 15.25 27.34
CA THR A 320 -27.01 14.20 27.85
C THR A 320 -26.33 13.19 28.77
N ARG A 321 -24.99 13.10 28.74
CA ARG A 321 -24.21 12.15 29.54
C ARG A 321 -22.96 12.78 30.13
N GLU A 322 -22.67 12.43 31.38
CA GLU A 322 -21.37 12.72 31.99
C GLU A 322 -20.27 11.88 31.32
N GLY A 323 -19.12 12.49 31.03
CA GLY A 323 -17.96 11.83 30.42
C GLY A 323 -17.81 11.96 28.89
N ILE A 324 -18.79 12.55 28.18
CA ILE A 324 -18.65 12.91 26.75
C ILE A 324 -18.24 14.38 26.63
N LEU A 325 -17.11 14.65 25.98
CA LEU A 325 -16.63 16.02 25.74
C LEU A 325 -17.30 16.62 24.50
N CYS A 326 -17.88 17.81 24.68
CA CYS A 326 -18.53 18.59 23.62
C CYS A 326 -18.14 20.07 23.76
N THR A 327 -16.90 20.41 23.44
CA THR A 327 -16.42 21.80 23.50
C THR A 327 -16.51 22.52 22.15
N ARG A 328 -16.59 21.78 21.03
CA ARG A 328 -16.71 22.30 19.67
C ARG A 328 -17.60 21.42 18.78
N GLY A 329 -18.03 21.99 17.66
CA GLY A 329 -18.91 21.33 16.68
C GLY A 329 -18.22 20.79 15.41
N GLN A 330 -16.91 20.98 15.26
CA GLN A 330 -16.13 20.54 14.09
C GLN A 330 -14.97 19.69 14.56
N ALA A 331 -14.65 18.60 13.86
CA ALA A 331 -13.50 17.75 14.21
C ALA A 331 -12.17 18.50 14.04
N LEU A 332 -11.17 18.21 14.88
CA LEU A 332 -9.83 18.78 14.80
C LEU A 332 -9.01 17.80 13.97
N LEU A 333 -8.62 18.22 12.77
CA LEU A 333 -7.90 17.37 11.83
C LEU A 333 -6.39 17.41 12.07
N ARG A 334 -5.88 18.58 12.46
CA ARG A 334 -4.44 18.79 12.72
C ARG A 334 -4.24 19.89 13.75
N SER A 335 -3.31 19.66 14.67
CA SER A 335 -2.75 20.69 15.55
C SER A 335 -1.23 20.65 15.44
N THR A 336 -0.61 21.73 14.96
CA THR A 336 0.84 21.79 14.77
C THR A 336 1.43 22.95 15.57
N PRO A 337 2.35 22.70 16.51
CA PRO A 337 3.06 23.77 17.20
C PRO A 337 4.03 24.46 16.23
N ILE A 338 3.95 25.79 16.14
CA ILE A 338 4.85 26.60 15.34
C ILE A 338 5.82 27.30 16.28
N SER A 339 7.10 27.08 16.07
CA SER A 339 8.17 27.72 16.83
C SER A 339 8.82 28.83 16.03
N ASP A 340 9.38 29.82 16.71
CA ASP A 340 10.33 30.73 16.10
C ASP A 340 11.67 30.02 15.84
N GLY A 341 12.57 30.67 15.08
CA GLY A 341 13.92 30.17 14.84
C GLY A 341 14.79 29.99 16.10
N THR A 342 14.25 30.25 17.30
CA THR A 342 14.88 30.04 18.61
C THR A 342 14.26 28.89 19.42
N ASN A 343 13.41 28.07 18.79
CA ASN A 343 12.64 26.96 19.39
C ASN A 343 11.60 27.38 20.45
N GLN A 344 11.24 28.66 20.52
CA GLN A 344 10.13 29.11 21.35
C GLN A 344 8.81 28.95 20.57
N ILE A 345 7.83 28.26 21.17
CA ILE A 345 6.51 28.06 20.55
C ILE A 345 5.79 29.41 20.44
N LEU A 346 5.55 29.86 19.20
CA LEU A 346 4.76 31.04 18.87
C LEU A 346 3.26 30.80 19.06
N GLY A 347 2.80 29.60 18.72
CA GLY A 347 1.40 29.19 18.82
C GLY A 347 1.13 27.84 18.19
N TYR A 348 -0.15 27.48 18.07
CA TYR A 348 -0.60 26.24 17.44
C TYR A 348 -1.48 26.55 16.24
N VAL A 349 -1.16 25.97 15.09
CA VAL A 349 -2.04 25.98 13.92
C VAL A 349 -3.02 24.82 14.06
N ASN A 350 -4.28 25.14 14.33
CA ASN A 350 -5.37 24.18 14.48
C ASN A 350 -6.26 24.20 13.24
N ILE A 351 -6.30 23.10 12.50
CA ILE A 351 -7.11 22.96 11.29
C ILE A 351 -8.30 22.06 11.61
N TYR A 352 -9.50 22.62 11.51
CA TYR A 352 -10.75 21.92 11.75
C TYR A 352 -11.40 21.42 10.46
N GLU A 353 -12.31 20.45 10.60
CA GLU A 353 -13.10 19.91 9.50
C GLU A 353 -13.82 21.01 8.71
N GLY A 354 -13.61 21.00 7.39
CA GLY A 354 -14.20 21.94 6.44
C GLY A 354 -13.46 23.26 6.30
N GLN A 355 -12.36 23.48 7.01
CA GLN A 355 -11.49 24.64 6.81
C GLN A 355 -10.46 24.37 5.71
N GLU A 356 -10.14 25.39 4.92
CA GLU A 356 -9.01 25.33 4.01
C GLU A 356 -7.72 25.65 4.78
N PRO A 357 -6.70 24.77 4.76
CA PRO A 357 -5.43 24.99 5.43
C PRO A 357 -4.76 26.32 5.06
N ALA A 358 -4.85 26.75 3.80
CA ALA A 358 -4.31 28.03 3.36
C ALA A 358 -4.93 29.23 4.09
N ASP A 359 -6.24 29.23 4.35
CA ASP A 359 -6.89 30.33 5.07
C ASP A 359 -6.40 30.38 6.53
N VAL A 360 -6.29 29.22 7.19
CA VAL A 360 -5.83 29.11 8.58
C VAL A 360 -4.37 29.53 8.72
N VAL A 361 -3.51 29.09 7.80
CA VAL A 361 -2.07 29.45 7.82
C VAL A 361 -1.87 30.93 7.56
N TYR A 362 -2.61 31.54 6.64
CA TYR A 362 -2.51 32.98 6.39
C TYR A 362 -3.00 33.79 7.58
N GLN A 363 -4.12 33.41 8.20
CA GLN A 363 -4.59 34.06 9.42
C GLN A 363 -3.53 33.97 10.53
N PHE A 364 -2.95 32.80 10.76
CA PHE A 364 -1.88 32.61 11.74
C PHE A 364 -0.64 33.45 11.41
N ALA A 365 -0.26 33.50 10.14
CA ALA A 365 0.88 34.29 9.67
C ALA A 365 0.67 35.79 9.90
N ASP A 366 -0.53 36.31 9.66
CA ASP A 366 -0.88 37.71 9.91
C ASP A 366 -0.90 38.03 11.41
N GLU A 367 -1.46 37.14 12.24
CA GLU A 367 -1.51 37.30 13.71
C GLU A 367 -0.10 37.31 14.33
N HIS A 368 0.83 36.53 13.78
CA HIS A 368 2.20 36.38 14.28
C HIS A 368 3.27 37.13 13.46
N ASN A 369 2.87 37.93 12.46
CA ASN A 369 3.76 38.66 11.53
C ASN A 369 4.84 37.78 10.88
N LEU A 370 4.48 36.58 10.41
CA LEU A 370 5.41 35.69 9.71
C LEU A 370 5.79 36.27 8.34
N ALA A 371 7.05 36.08 7.93
CA ALA A 371 7.50 36.50 6.62
C ALA A 371 6.79 35.68 5.51
N PRO A 372 6.54 36.26 4.32
CA PRO A 372 5.84 35.55 3.23
C PRO A 372 6.47 34.20 2.86
N GLY A 373 7.80 34.10 2.87
CA GLY A 373 8.51 32.85 2.59
C GLY A 373 8.30 31.78 3.66
N ASP A 374 8.30 32.15 4.94
CA ASP A 374 8.10 31.21 6.06
C ASP A 374 6.66 30.69 6.10
N ARG A 375 5.70 31.56 5.76
CA ARG A 375 4.28 31.19 5.61
C ARG A 375 4.08 30.15 4.51
N ASP A 376 4.72 30.34 3.35
CA ASP A 376 4.58 29.42 2.22
C ASP A 376 5.22 28.06 2.54
N ILE A 377 6.36 28.06 3.26
CA ILE A 377 7.00 26.84 3.78
C ILE A 377 6.09 26.13 4.79
N LEU A 378 5.46 26.88 5.70
CA LEU A 378 4.52 26.34 6.68
C LEU A 378 3.33 25.65 5.99
N LEU A 379 2.69 26.33 5.03
CA LEU A 379 1.59 25.74 4.27
C LEU A 379 2.05 24.48 3.51
N GLU A 380 3.22 24.54 2.86
CA GLU A 380 3.78 23.39 2.14
C GLU A 380 4.00 22.19 3.07
N SER A 381 4.57 22.42 4.26
CA SER A 381 4.82 21.37 5.25
C SER A 381 3.53 20.71 5.79
N LEU A 382 2.46 21.48 5.95
CA LEU A 382 1.16 20.98 6.43
C LEU A 382 0.44 20.18 5.34
N CYS A 383 0.55 20.63 4.09
CA CYS A 383 -0.14 20.05 2.94
C CYS A 383 0.61 18.89 2.29
N ASN A 384 1.94 18.85 2.42
CA ASN A 384 2.82 17.79 1.95
C ASN A 384 3.77 17.37 3.09
N PRO A 385 3.26 16.72 4.15
CA PRO A 385 4.11 16.25 5.24
C PRO A 385 5.15 15.28 4.67
N SER A 386 6.42 15.58 4.90
CA SER A 386 7.51 14.66 4.56
C SER A 386 7.23 13.34 5.26
N LYS A 387 7.17 12.22 4.53
CA LYS A 387 7.05 10.90 5.17
C LYS A 387 8.17 10.80 6.21
N PRO A 388 7.87 10.53 7.49
CA PRO A 388 8.93 10.37 8.48
C PRO A 388 9.89 9.28 8.00
N ALA A 389 11.18 9.59 8.07
CA ALA A 389 12.23 8.63 7.75
C ALA A 389 12.12 7.48 8.76
N SER A 390 11.61 6.33 8.32
CA SER A 390 11.78 5.00 8.92
C SER A 390 11.95 4.96 10.45
N GLY A 391 10.88 4.62 11.17
CA GLY A 391 11.01 3.91 12.45
C GLY A 391 10.61 4.63 13.74
N GLU A 392 9.99 5.82 13.68
CA GLU A 392 9.42 6.44 14.89
C GLU A 392 7.91 6.17 14.99
N GLU A 393 7.63 5.23 15.90
CA GLU A 393 6.43 4.99 16.70
C GLU A 393 5.08 4.91 15.94
N GLU A 394 4.51 3.70 15.96
CA GLU A 394 3.09 3.43 15.73
C GLU A 394 2.24 4.19 16.78
N GLU A 395 2.20 5.52 16.69
CA GLU A 395 1.10 6.28 17.28
C GLU A 395 -0.17 5.92 16.51
N ASP A 396 -1.24 5.60 17.27
CA ASP A 396 -2.60 5.26 16.86
C ASP A 396 -2.85 5.55 15.36
N GLU A 397 -3.04 4.50 14.52
CA GLU A 397 -3.28 4.56 13.06
C GLU A 397 -4.40 5.54 12.60
N GLY A 398 -5.07 6.23 13.53
CA GLY A 398 -6.11 7.22 13.31
C GLY A 398 -5.74 8.70 13.48
N GLU A 399 -4.55 9.09 13.97
CA GLU A 399 -4.28 10.52 14.31
C GLU A 399 -3.56 11.34 13.22
N ASN A 400 -3.00 10.72 12.17
CA ASN A 400 -2.34 11.43 11.06
C ASN A 400 -3.18 11.44 9.77
N GLU A 401 -4.32 12.16 9.79
CA GLU A 401 -5.14 12.35 8.59
C GLU A 401 -4.45 13.27 7.56
N PRO A 402 -4.40 12.90 6.25
CA PRO A 402 -3.93 13.79 5.20
C PRO A 402 -4.89 14.98 5.07
N LEU A 403 -4.36 16.18 5.23
CA LEU A 403 -5.12 17.40 5.02
C LEU A 403 -5.44 17.58 3.54
N VAL A 404 -6.70 17.86 3.22
CA VAL A 404 -7.09 18.26 1.87
C VAL A 404 -6.75 19.74 1.70
N CYS A 405 -5.60 20.00 1.09
CA CYS A 405 -5.22 21.36 0.71
C CYS A 405 -5.64 21.64 -0.72
N SER A 406 -6.70 22.43 -0.89
CA SER A 406 -7.20 22.77 -2.22
C SER A 406 -6.58 24.05 -2.78
N ARG A 407 -6.01 24.91 -1.93
CA ARG A 407 -5.45 26.22 -2.32
C ARG A 407 -4.07 26.47 -1.71
N TYR A 408 -3.32 27.39 -2.32
CA TYR A 408 -2.02 27.87 -1.80
C TYR A 408 -2.12 29.22 -1.08
N ALA A 409 -3.28 29.86 -1.16
CA ALA A 409 -3.52 31.19 -0.64
C ALA A 409 -5.02 31.41 -0.39
N PRO A 410 -5.39 32.36 0.49
CA PRO A 410 -6.77 32.69 0.76
C PRO A 410 -7.44 33.41 -0.42
N VAL A 411 -8.76 33.30 -0.54
CA VAL A 411 -9.54 34.03 -1.55
C VAL A 411 -9.64 35.50 -1.17
N VAL A 412 -9.15 36.40 -2.01
CA VAL A 412 -9.25 37.86 -1.82
C VAL A 412 -10.39 38.49 -2.61
N PHE A 413 -10.84 37.84 -3.69
CA PHE A 413 -11.96 38.30 -4.49
C PHE A 413 -12.76 37.13 -5.04
N ARG A 414 -14.10 37.27 -5.08
CA ARG A 414 -15.00 36.27 -5.65
C ARG A 414 -16.08 36.94 -6.49
N VAL A 415 -16.39 36.37 -7.64
CA VAL A 415 -17.47 36.86 -8.51
C VAL A 415 -18.17 35.71 -9.22
N PRO A 416 -19.53 35.66 -9.24
CA PRO A 416 -20.23 34.69 -10.07
C PRO A 416 -20.04 35.04 -11.56
N VAL A 417 -19.72 34.05 -12.38
CA VAL A 417 -19.55 34.18 -13.81
C VAL A 417 -20.65 33.40 -14.52
N ALA A 418 -21.27 34.02 -15.52
CA ALA A 418 -22.26 33.39 -16.39
C ALA A 418 -21.73 33.33 -17.83
N ALA A 419 -22.12 32.28 -18.56
CA ALA A 419 -21.84 32.15 -19.98
C ALA A 419 -22.65 33.17 -20.79
N GLN A 420 -22.26 33.37 -22.04
CA GLN A 420 -22.94 34.30 -22.96
C GLN A 420 -24.43 33.96 -23.18
N ASN A 421 -24.81 32.69 -23.01
CA ASN A 421 -26.20 32.21 -23.09
C ASN A 421 -27.01 32.45 -21.79
N GLY A 422 -26.42 33.06 -20.76
CA GLY A 422 -27.04 33.33 -19.45
C GLY A 422 -26.94 32.18 -18.43
N SER A 423 -26.33 31.03 -18.77
CA SER A 423 -26.15 29.93 -17.82
C SER A 423 -25.04 30.26 -16.82
N HIS A 424 -25.29 30.03 -15.53
CA HIS A 424 -24.28 30.21 -14.48
C HIS A 424 -23.13 29.21 -14.65
N LEU A 425 -21.92 29.69 -14.93
CA LEU A 425 -20.72 28.85 -15.10
C LEU A 425 -20.13 28.45 -13.75
N GLY A 426 -20.15 29.36 -12.76
CA GLY A 426 -19.56 29.12 -11.46
C GLY A 426 -19.16 30.40 -10.75
N ILE A 427 -18.44 30.27 -9.65
CA ILE A 427 -17.81 31.39 -8.95
C ILE A 427 -16.33 31.40 -9.31
N LEU A 428 -15.86 32.53 -9.84
CA LEU A 428 -14.45 32.79 -10.02
C LEU A 428 -13.86 33.31 -8.72
N GLU A 429 -12.78 32.70 -8.28
CA GLU A 429 -12.04 33.04 -7.06
C GLU A 429 -10.62 33.48 -7.41
N VAL A 430 -10.25 34.68 -6.98
CA VAL A 430 -8.89 35.22 -7.07
C VAL A 430 -8.23 35.05 -5.70
N LEU A 431 -7.04 34.44 -5.69
CA LEU A 431 -6.28 34.18 -4.47
C LEU A 431 -5.38 35.36 -4.10
N ALA A 432 -4.94 35.44 -2.85
CA ALA A 432 -3.98 36.44 -2.42
C ALA A 432 -2.67 36.31 -3.20
N ASN A 433 -2.10 37.45 -3.63
CA ASN A 433 -0.91 37.53 -4.49
C ASN A 433 -1.08 36.92 -5.90
N GLU A 434 -2.30 36.56 -6.28
CA GLU A 434 -2.66 36.15 -7.65
C GLU A 434 -3.23 37.35 -8.42
N GLU A 435 -2.84 37.49 -9.67
CA GLU A 435 -3.40 38.45 -10.59
C GLU A 435 -4.74 37.92 -11.16
N PRO A 436 -5.77 38.77 -11.37
CA PRO A 436 -7.04 38.33 -11.94
C PRO A 436 -6.93 37.50 -13.23
N ALA A 437 -5.93 37.77 -14.08
CA ALA A 437 -5.67 37.00 -15.30
C ALA A 437 -5.42 35.50 -15.03
N GLU A 438 -4.79 35.16 -13.91
CA GLU A 438 -4.43 33.79 -13.52
C GLU A 438 -5.63 33.03 -12.98
N ALA A 439 -6.44 33.71 -12.17
CA ALA A 439 -7.72 33.20 -11.69
C ALA A 439 -8.67 32.91 -12.87
N VAL A 440 -8.71 33.82 -13.86
CA VAL A 440 -9.51 33.64 -15.08
C VAL A 440 -8.95 32.53 -15.96
N ALA A 441 -7.62 32.39 -16.08
CA ALA A 441 -7.03 31.27 -16.82
C ALA A 441 -7.43 29.91 -16.21
N ARG A 442 -7.30 29.77 -14.87
CA ARG A 442 -7.73 28.57 -14.13
C ARG A 442 -9.23 28.30 -14.31
N PHE A 443 -10.07 29.32 -14.11
CA PHE A 443 -11.52 29.19 -14.24
C PHE A 443 -11.93 28.86 -15.68
N GLY A 444 -11.37 29.58 -16.66
CA GLY A 444 -11.68 29.42 -18.06
C GLY A 444 -11.27 28.06 -18.61
N ASN A 445 -10.13 27.51 -18.20
CA ASN A 445 -9.73 26.15 -18.58
C ASN A 445 -10.66 25.08 -18.02
N LYS A 446 -11.12 25.23 -16.77
CA LYS A 446 -12.10 24.33 -16.16
C LYS A 446 -13.45 24.33 -16.89
N HIS A 447 -13.82 25.46 -17.50
CA HIS A 447 -15.09 25.65 -18.18
C HIS A 447 -14.96 25.70 -19.72
N GLU A 448 -13.81 25.31 -20.27
CA GLU A 448 -13.53 25.26 -21.72
C GLU A 448 -13.82 26.59 -22.46
N LEU A 449 -13.56 27.73 -21.80
CA LEU A 449 -13.82 29.06 -22.36
C LEU A 449 -12.82 29.44 -23.45
N SER A 450 -13.29 30.17 -24.46
CA SER A 450 -12.45 30.68 -25.54
C SER A 450 -11.45 31.75 -25.03
N PRO A 451 -10.33 31.97 -25.73
CA PRO A 451 -9.40 33.05 -25.39
C PRO A 451 -10.06 34.43 -25.30
N GLU A 452 -11.02 34.71 -26.18
CA GLU A 452 -11.79 35.96 -26.19
C GLU A 452 -12.71 36.09 -24.98
N GLU A 453 -13.37 34.99 -24.59
CA GLU A 453 -14.21 34.94 -23.39
C GLU A 453 -13.40 35.20 -22.13
N LYS A 454 -12.25 34.53 -22.00
CA LYS A 454 -11.30 34.75 -20.90
C LYS A 454 -10.87 36.21 -20.85
N LYS A 455 -10.44 36.79 -21.98
CA LYS A 455 -10.03 38.20 -22.05
C LYS A 455 -11.12 39.16 -21.56
N ASN A 456 -12.37 38.93 -21.96
CA ASN A 456 -13.50 39.74 -21.51
C ASN A 456 -13.74 39.62 -19.99
N ILE A 457 -13.60 38.41 -19.44
CA ILE A 457 -13.74 38.16 -18.00
C ILE A 457 -12.60 38.84 -17.23
N VAL A 458 -11.34 38.77 -17.71
CA VAL A 458 -10.20 39.48 -17.11
C VAL A 458 -10.51 40.97 -16.98
N ALA A 459 -10.90 41.62 -18.09
CA ALA A 459 -11.23 43.05 -18.08
C ALA A 459 -12.34 43.39 -17.07
N GLY A 460 -13.38 42.55 -16.99
CA GLY A 460 -14.47 42.72 -16.03
C GLY A 460 -14.02 42.57 -14.57
N VAL A 461 -13.22 41.54 -14.26
CA VAL A 461 -12.72 41.29 -12.90
C VAL A 461 -11.74 42.38 -12.47
N CYS A 462 -10.85 42.81 -13.36
CA CYS A 462 -9.90 43.90 -13.09
C CYS A 462 -10.64 45.21 -12.73
N HIS A 463 -11.72 45.53 -13.44
CA HIS A 463 -12.52 46.71 -13.14
C HIS A 463 -13.30 46.58 -11.81
N ALA A 464 -13.85 45.40 -11.53
CA ALA A 464 -14.73 45.19 -10.38
C ALA A 464 -13.98 44.93 -9.06
N SER A 465 -12.80 44.34 -9.11
CA SER A 465 -12.04 43.91 -7.92
C SER A 465 -11.15 45.02 -7.33
N GLY A 466 -10.72 45.99 -8.16
CA GLY A 466 -9.71 46.97 -7.76
C GLY A 466 -8.32 46.38 -7.52
N LEU A 467 -8.09 45.11 -7.90
CA LEU A 467 -6.79 44.45 -7.84
C LEU A 467 -5.88 44.92 -8.98
N GLU A 468 -4.58 44.85 -8.77
CA GLU A 468 -3.61 45.18 -9.82
C GLU A 468 -3.74 44.18 -10.98
N CYS A 469 -3.96 44.71 -12.19
CA CYS A 469 -3.98 43.95 -13.42
C CYS A 469 -2.96 44.52 -14.40
N THR A 470 -1.97 43.70 -14.73
CA THR A 470 -0.86 44.00 -15.62
C THR A 470 -0.93 43.22 -16.94
N ARG A 471 -1.65 42.10 -16.98
CA ARG A 471 -1.69 41.14 -18.10
C ARG A 471 -3.11 40.77 -18.51
N ASP A 472 -3.26 40.48 -19.80
CA ASP A 472 -4.47 39.89 -20.38
C ASP A 472 -4.46 38.36 -20.33
N VAL A 473 -3.28 37.74 -20.12
CA VAL A 473 -3.07 36.28 -20.13
C VAL A 473 -2.45 35.85 -18.81
N GLY A 474 -3.10 34.90 -18.14
CA GLY A 474 -2.65 34.36 -16.87
C GLY A 474 -1.46 33.41 -16.99
N ILE A 475 -0.61 33.38 -15.96
CA ILE A 475 0.37 32.31 -15.75
C ILE A 475 -0.33 31.16 -15.03
N LEU A 476 -0.42 30.00 -15.68
CA LEU A 476 -0.99 28.80 -15.06
C LEU A 476 -0.03 28.19 -14.04
N TYR A 477 1.27 28.27 -14.34
CA TYR A 477 2.32 27.68 -13.54
C TYR A 477 3.65 28.41 -13.74
N GLU A 478 4.44 28.56 -12.68
CA GLU A 478 5.81 29.08 -12.76
C GLU A 478 6.74 28.00 -12.21
N ALA A 479 7.53 27.38 -13.08
CA ALA A 479 8.49 26.37 -12.66
C ALA A 479 9.80 27.03 -12.24
N VAL A 480 10.46 26.48 -11.22
CA VAL A 480 11.82 26.86 -10.85
C VAL A 480 12.77 25.77 -11.34
N TYR A 481 13.57 26.07 -12.36
CA TYR A 481 14.59 25.16 -12.86
C TYR A 481 15.94 25.48 -12.22
N THR A 482 16.61 24.45 -11.70
CA THR A 482 17.97 24.57 -11.15
C THR A 482 18.97 24.07 -12.19
N LEU A 483 19.80 24.98 -12.70
CA LEU A 483 20.86 24.67 -13.65
C LEU A 483 21.98 23.85 -12.97
N PRO A 484 22.82 23.13 -13.75
CA PRO A 484 23.91 22.33 -13.19
C PRO A 484 24.94 23.12 -12.35
N ASP A 485 25.01 24.44 -12.54
CA ASP A 485 25.85 25.37 -11.77
C ASP A 485 25.20 25.85 -10.46
N GLY A 486 23.97 25.41 -10.17
CA GLY A 486 23.20 25.77 -8.98
C GLY A 486 22.35 27.04 -9.13
N GLN A 487 22.43 27.75 -10.27
CA GLN A 487 21.59 28.91 -10.52
C GLN A 487 20.13 28.48 -10.67
N ARG A 488 19.22 29.21 -10.01
CA ARG A 488 17.77 29.00 -10.11
C ARG A 488 17.15 30.02 -11.05
N GLU A 489 16.45 29.55 -12.07
CA GLU A 489 15.70 30.38 -13.01
C GLU A 489 14.20 30.06 -12.91
N ARG A 490 13.36 31.08 -13.12
CA ARG A 490 11.90 30.93 -13.16
C ARG A 490 11.45 30.87 -14.61
N LEU A 491 10.59 29.90 -14.91
CA LEU A 491 10.00 29.69 -16.23
C LEU A 491 8.47 29.75 -16.12
N PRO A 492 7.83 30.85 -16.57
CA PRO A 492 6.39 30.97 -16.58
C PRO A 492 5.75 30.20 -17.73
N PHE A 493 4.64 29.52 -17.45
CA PHE A 493 3.78 28.83 -18.40
C PHE A 493 2.46 29.59 -18.51
N PHE A 494 2.25 30.23 -19.66
CA PHE A 494 1.07 31.05 -19.90
C PHE A 494 -0.11 30.20 -20.37
N ASP A 495 -1.32 30.69 -20.09
CA ASP A 495 -2.54 30.10 -20.60
C ASP A 495 -2.56 30.03 -22.14
N GLY A 496 -2.99 28.89 -22.68
CA GLY A 496 -3.00 28.60 -24.12
C GLY A 496 -1.68 28.10 -24.70
N GLN A 497 -0.56 28.13 -23.96
CA GLN A 497 0.70 27.51 -24.40
C GLN A 497 0.74 26.03 -24.00
N ASP A 498 1.29 25.17 -24.87
CA ASP A 498 1.61 23.80 -24.48
C ASP A 498 2.96 23.76 -23.75
N SER A 499 2.99 23.15 -22.56
CA SER A 499 4.18 23.08 -21.71
C SER A 499 5.38 22.45 -22.41
N THR A 500 5.15 21.53 -23.34
CA THR A 500 6.21 20.84 -24.08
C THR A 500 6.95 21.80 -25.01
N ASP A 501 6.24 22.73 -25.65
CA ASP A 501 6.85 23.72 -26.54
C ASP A 501 7.65 24.76 -25.74
N VAL A 502 7.13 25.20 -24.59
CA VAL A 502 7.82 26.15 -23.70
C VAL A 502 9.14 25.55 -23.20
N ILE A 503 9.11 24.28 -22.76
CA ILE A 503 10.30 23.56 -22.29
C ILE A 503 11.27 23.28 -23.44
N TYR A 504 10.77 23.02 -24.65
CA TYR A 504 11.62 22.84 -25.83
C TYR A 504 12.42 24.11 -26.14
N GLU A 505 11.75 25.26 -26.27
CA GLU A 505 12.40 26.54 -26.55
C GLU A 505 13.38 26.94 -25.44
N TYR A 506 12.97 26.79 -24.17
CA TYR A 506 13.87 27.01 -23.03
C TYR A 506 15.08 26.07 -23.07
N GLY A 507 14.85 24.80 -23.39
CA GLY A 507 15.90 23.79 -23.53
C GLY A 507 16.90 24.13 -24.63
N LEU A 508 16.45 24.64 -25.78
CA LEU A 508 17.34 25.12 -26.84
C LEU A 508 18.18 26.32 -26.38
N MET A 509 17.57 27.29 -25.68
CA MET A 509 18.28 28.46 -25.14
C MET A 509 19.33 28.13 -24.09
N ARG A 510 19.15 27.01 -23.36
CA ARG A 510 20.04 26.56 -22.29
C ARG A 510 20.86 25.31 -22.65
N ASN A 511 20.83 24.89 -23.92
CA ASN A 511 21.49 23.67 -24.41
C ASN A 511 21.18 22.41 -23.57
N LEU A 512 19.92 22.26 -23.12
CA LEU A 512 19.48 21.10 -22.37
C LEU A 512 19.40 19.86 -23.27
N THR A 513 19.88 18.73 -22.76
CA THR A 513 19.73 17.43 -23.42
C THR A 513 18.27 17.00 -23.50
N LEU A 514 17.93 16.10 -24.43
CA LEU A 514 16.57 15.53 -24.55
C LEU A 514 16.08 14.95 -23.20
N ARG A 515 16.95 14.21 -22.49
CA ARG A 515 16.61 13.61 -21.18
C ARG A 515 16.31 14.67 -20.12
N GLN A 516 17.08 15.76 -20.08
CA GLN A 516 16.82 16.87 -19.17
C GLN A 516 15.48 17.55 -19.48
N ARG A 517 15.17 17.77 -20.77
CA ARG A 517 13.87 18.33 -21.19
C ARG A 517 12.70 17.42 -20.79
N GLN A 518 12.81 16.11 -21.04
CA GLN A 518 11.77 15.14 -20.69
C GLN A 518 11.54 15.06 -19.17
N LYS A 519 12.61 14.99 -18.38
CA LYS A 519 12.50 14.98 -16.92
C LYS A 519 11.83 16.25 -16.42
N PHE A 520 12.23 17.41 -16.94
CA PHE A 520 11.63 18.68 -16.57
C PHE A 520 10.15 18.73 -16.96
N LEU A 521 9.76 18.26 -18.14
CA LEU A 521 8.36 18.17 -18.56
C LEU A 521 7.54 17.27 -17.64
N ILE A 522 8.06 16.10 -17.26
CA ILE A 522 7.38 15.18 -16.33
C ILE A 522 7.17 15.85 -14.97
N GLU A 523 8.16 16.56 -14.44
CA GLU A 523 8.05 17.30 -13.17
C GLU A 523 6.97 18.39 -13.26
N VAL A 524 6.97 19.17 -14.34
CA VAL A 524 6.01 20.26 -14.57
C VAL A 524 4.57 19.72 -14.75
N CYS A 525 4.39 18.66 -15.51
CA CYS A 525 3.07 18.14 -15.86
C CYS A 525 2.43 17.28 -14.76
N ASN A 526 3.23 16.76 -13.84
CA ASN A 526 2.75 15.99 -12.69
C ASN A 526 2.64 16.82 -11.40
N GLU A 527 2.82 18.14 -11.46
CA GLU A 527 2.62 19.02 -10.31
C GLU A 527 1.16 18.93 -9.80
N PRO A 528 0.92 18.39 -8.59
CA PRO A 528 -0.42 18.01 -8.14
C PRO A 528 -1.40 19.18 -7.99
N ARG A 529 -0.91 20.38 -7.66
CA ARG A 529 -1.78 21.53 -7.34
C ARG A 529 -1.90 22.55 -8.48
N LYS A 530 -1.07 22.47 -9.52
CA LYS A 530 -1.12 23.31 -10.73
C LYS A 530 -0.77 22.46 -11.95
N ARG A 531 -1.75 22.17 -12.80
CA ARG A 531 -1.48 21.49 -14.08
C ARG A 531 -1.46 22.51 -15.20
N PRO A 532 -0.28 22.89 -15.71
CA PRO A 532 -0.23 23.62 -16.97
C PRO A 532 -0.70 22.71 -18.11
N ASN A 533 -0.89 23.30 -19.30
CA ASN A 533 -1.46 22.59 -20.43
C ASN A 533 -0.42 21.62 -21.03
N CYS A 534 -0.52 20.35 -20.66
CA CYS A 534 0.37 19.28 -21.11
C CYS A 534 -0.39 18.31 -22.02
N THR A 535 -0.66 18.72 -23.26
CA THR A 535 -1.49 17.91 -24.18
C THR A 535 -0.72 16.79 -24.86
N ARG A 536 0.61 16.94 -24.97
CA ARG A 536 1.49 16.05 -25.72
C ARG A 536 2.89 16.02 -25.12
N ALA A 537 3.64 14.97 -25.44
CA ALA A 537 5.04 14.85 -25.04
C ALA A 537 6.04 15.32 -26.12
N GLU A 538 5.65 15.34 -27.39
CA GLU A 538 6.50 15.77 -28.49
C GLU A 538 6.28 17.25 -28.82
N PRO A 539 7.33 18.10 -28.79
CA PRO A 539 7.18 19.53 -29.09
C PRO A 539 6.83 19.77 -30.55
N MET A 540 6.06 20.83 -30.80
CA MET A 540 5.83 21.35 -32.14
C MET A 540 7.06 22.10 -32.63
N LEU A 541 7.60 21.64 -33.74
CA LEU A 541 8.69 22.31 -34.42
C LEU A 541 8.16 23.37 -35.38
N LEU A 542 7.09 23.05 -36.12
CA LEU A 542 6.56 23.92 -37.17
C LEU A 542 5.04 23.78 -37.28
N THR A 543 4.35 24.90 -37.47
CA THR A 543 2.92 24.94 -37.81
C THR A 543 2.71 25.89 -38.97
N ILE A 544 2.15 25.39 -40.07
CA ILE A 544 1.84 26.18 -41.26
C ILE A 544 0.34 26.12 -41.53
N PRO A 545 -0.40 27.23 -41.45
CA PRO A 545 -1.79 27.27 -41.84
C PRO A 545 -1.90 27.22 -43.38
N VAL A 546 -2.62 26.22 -43.89
CA VAL A 546 -2.89 26.05 -45.31
C VAL A 546 -4.30 26.54 -45.63
N TRP A 547 -4.38 27.44 -46.61
CA TRP A 547 -5.62 28.10 -47.03
C TRP A 547 -5.99 27.64 -48.43
N GLU A 548 -7.26 27.32 -48.65
CA GLU A 548 -7.81 27.02 -49.98
C GLU A 548 -8.12 28.33 -50.73
N SER A 549 -8.60 29.33 -50.00
CA SER A 549 -8.93 30.67 -50.51
C SER A 549 -8.66 31.72 -49.43
N ALA A 550 -8.78 33.01 -49.77
CA ALA A 550 -8.57 34.10 -48.82
C ALA A 550 -9.45 34.06 -47.56
N SER A 551 -10.59 33.34 -47.60
CA SER A 551 -11.51 33.21 -46.47
C SER A 551 -11.63 31.78 -45.93
N THR A 552 -11.10 30.78 -46.62
CA THR A 552 -11.32 29.36 -46.28
C THR A 552 -10.00 28.69 -45.89
N LYS A 553 -9.83 28.45 -44.58
CA LYS A 553 -8.73 27.66 -44.03
C LYS A 553 -8.99 26.19 -44.27
N LEU A 554 -8.05 25.50 -44.90
CA LEU A 554 -8.15 24.08 -45.21
C LEU A 554 -7.71 23.22 -44.01
N GLY A 555 -6.64 23.64 -43.32
CA GLY A 555 -6.11 23.00 -42.13
C GLY A 555 -4.74 23.54 -41.74
N ASP A 556 -4.13 22.96 -40.71
CA ASP A 556 -2.77 23.26 -40.30
C ASP A 556 -1.86 22.05 -40.55
N VAL A 557 -0.69 22.29 -41.15
CA VAL A 557 0.39 21.32 -41.22
C VAL A 557 1.23 21.48 -39.96
N GLN A 558 1.18 20.47 -39.09
CA GLN A 558 1.82 20.45 -37.78
C GLN A 558 2.90 19.38 -37.76
N ILE A 559 4.13 19.77 -37.44
CA ILE A 559 5.29 18.86 -37.45
C ILE A 559 5.85 18.78 -36.04
N LEU A 560 5.84 17.57 -35.47
CA LEU A 560 6.36 17.27 -34.14
C LEU A 560 7.82 16.80 -34.20
N GLU A 561 8.54 16.94 -33.09
CA GLU A 561 9.91 16.43 -32.97
C GLU A 561 9.97 14.92 -33.20
N GLY A 562 10.76 14.50 -34.20
CA GLY A 562 10.96 13.10 -34.57
C GLY A 562 10.11 12.62 -35.75
N GLN A 563 9.17 13.42 -36.24
CA GLN A 563 8.46 13.13 -37.48
C GLN A 563 9.29 13.50 -38.71
N GLU A 564 9.14 12.73 -39.79
CA GLU A 564 9.70 13.12 -41.08
C GLU A 564 8.76 14.14 -41.75
N PRO A 565 9.23 15.37 -42.04
CA PRO A 565 8.37 16.42 -42.58
C PRO A 565 7.68 16.05 -43.90
N VAL A 566 8.35 15.33 -44.81
CA VAL A 566 7.78 14.94 -46.11
C VAL A 566 6.59 13.99 -45.96
N ASP A 567 6.55 13.16 -44.92
CA ASP A 567 5.43 12.26 -44.65
C ASP A 567 4.23 13.01 -44.11
N VAL A 568 4.46 13.96 -43.20
CA VAL A 568 3.41 14.80 -42.63
C VAL A 568 2.75 15.63 -43.73
N VAL A 569 3.54 16.22 -44.63
CA VAL A 569 3.03 16.94 -45.80
C VAL A 569 2.23 16.01 -46.71
N TYR A 570 2.74 14.81 -46.99
CA TYR A 570 2.02 13.82 -47.80
C TYR A 570 0.69 13.40 -47.15
N ALA A 571 0.68 13.12 -45.86
CA ALA A 571 -0.51 12.73 -45.12
C ALA A 571 -1.56 13.85 -45.12
N PHE A 572 -1.14 15.11 -44.95
CA PHE A 572 -2.01 16.27 -45.08
C PHE A 572 -2.62 16.37 -46.48
N MET A 573 -1.80 16.22 -47.52
CA MET A 573 -2.26 16.22 -48.90
C MET A 573 -3.23 15.08 -49.22
N GLU A 574 -3.00 13.89 -48.67
CA GLU A 574 -3.88 12.73 -48.84
C GLU A 574 -5.22 12.92 -48.15
N LYS A 575 -5.23 13.50 -46.95
CA LYS A 575 -6.45 13.82 -46.22
C LYS A 575 -7.35 14.84 -46.95
N HIS A 576 -6.74 15.75 -47.70
CA HIS A 576 -7.45 16.85 -48.38
C HIS A 576 -7.48 16.71 -49.92
N ASP A 577 -7.06 15.57 -50.48
CA ASP A 577 -7.02 15.27 -51.92
C ASP A 577 -6.32 16.32 -52.81
N LEU A 578 -5.20 16.87 -52.34
CA LEU A 578 -4.48 18.00 -52.98
C LEU A 578 -3.42 17.58 -54.03
N PHE A 579 -3.41 16.34 -54.50
CA PHE A 579 -2.34 15.86 -55.40
C PHE A 579 -2.42 16.40 -56.83
N GLN A 580 -3.57 16.91 -57.25
CA GLN A 580 -3.77 17.48 -58.59
C GLN A 580 -3.60 19.01 -58.61
N THR A 581 -3.33 19.67 -57.47
CA THR A 581 -3.16 21.13 -57.37
C THR A 581 -1.68 21.53 -57.46
N ALA A 582 -0.99 21.23 -58.57
CA ALA A 582 0.35 21.75 -58.81
C ALA A 582 0.24 23.26 -59.13
N PRO A 583 0.61 24.16 -58.18
CA PRO A 583 1.90 24.15 -57.49
C PRO A 583 1.88 24.00 -55.96
N LEU A 584 0.74 23.76 -55.32
CA LEU A 584 0.60 23.71 -53.85
C LEU A 584 1.47 22.59 -53.22
N ASN A 585 1.56 21.42 -53.87
CA ASN A 585 2.36 20.28 -53.39
C ASN A 585 3.85 20.63 -53.24
N THR A 586 4.46 21.09 -54.33
CA THR A 586 5.89 21.40 -54.38
C THR A 586 6.22 22.56 -53.46
N THR A 587 5.39 23.60 -53.46
CA THR A 587 5.60 24.79 -52.63
C THR A 587 5.47 24.50 -51.14
N LEU A 588 4.50 23.68 -50.72
CA LEU A 588 4.34 23.32 -49.30
C LEU A 588 5.52 22.48 -48.80
N LEU A 589 5.97 21.48 -49.58
CA LEU A 589 7.12 20.66 -49.23
C LEU A 589 8.41 21.51 -49.18
N GLU A 590 8.63 22.39 -50.15
CA GLU A 590 9.77 23.31 -50.17
C GLU A 590 9.73 24.28 -48.98
N THR A 591 8.55 24.82 -48.63
CA THR A 591 8.39 25.72 -47.48
C THR A 591 8.74 25.02 -46.17
N VAL A 592 8.27 23.77 -46.02
CA VAL A 592 8.56 22.95 -44.84
C VAL A 592 10.04 22.59 -44.77
N CYS A 593 10.62 22.05 -45.84
CA CYS A 593 12.01 21.57 -45.82
C CYS A 593 13.07 22.68 -45.88
N ASN A 594 12.72 23.90 -46.27
CA ASN A 594 13.62 25.06 -46.17
C ASN A 594 13.58 25.73 -44.80
N SER A 595 12.68 25.33 -43.91
CA SER A 595 12.62 25.86 -42.55
C SER A 595 13.83 25.41 -41.73
N THR A 596 14.40 26.30 -40.93
CA THR A 596 15.51 25.97 -40.01
C THR A 596 15.04 25.22 -38.76
N ARG A 597 13.72 25.05 -38.57
CA ARG A 597 13.14 24.38 -37.40
C ARG A 597 12.95 22.87 -37.56
N VAL A 598 13.02 22.34 -38.78
CA VAL A 598 12.81 20.91 -39.07
C VAL A 598 13.94 20.37 -39.94
N GLU A 599 14.20 19.07 -39.83
CA GLU A 599 15.19 18.38 -40.66
C GLU A 599 14.48 17.42 -41.62
N CYS A 600 14.64 17.64 -42.92
CA CYS A 600 14.15 16.72 -43.94
C CYS A 600 15.25 15.74 -44.34
N ASN A 601 15.23 14.53 -43.79
CA ASN A 601 16.20 13.49 -44.11
C ASN A 601 15.95 12.88 -45.49
N ARG A 602 14.72 12.99 -46.00
CA ARG A 602 14.35 12.43 -47.31
C ARG A 602 13.37 13.30 -48.07
N MET A 603 13.46 13.18 -49.39
CA MET A 603 12.58 13.86 -50.34
C MET A 603 11.42 12.98 -50.83
N LYS A 604 11.47 11.67 -50.57
CA LYS A 604 10.42 10.73 -50.97
C LYS A 604 9.51 10.44 -49.77
N PRO A 605 8.19 10.72 -49.87
CA PRO A 605 7.26 10.39 -48.81
C PRO A 605 7.07 8.89 -48.70
N ARG A 606 6.77 8.46 -47.48
CA ARG A 606 6.32 7.13 -47.12
C ARG A 606 4.96 7.29 -46.48
N ARG A 607 4.17 6.23 -46.55
CA ARG A 607 2.82 6.26 -46.04
C ARG A 607 2.80 5.89 -44.56
N THR A 608 2.22 6.76 -43.74
CA THR A 608 1.82 6.42 -42.37
C THR A 608 0.65 5.45 -42.43
N LEU A 609 0.81 4.25 -41.88
CA LEU A 609 -0.23 3.22 -41.93
C LEU A 609 -1.25 3.42 -40.80
N PHE A 610 -0.75 3.69 -39.60
CA PHE A 610 -1.54 3.98 -38.41
C PHE A 610 -0.68 4.72 -37.37
N SER A 611 -1.33 5.31 -36.38
CA SER A 611 -0.69 5.88 -35.20
C SER A 611 -1.22 5.19 -33.94
N VAL A 612 -0.36 5.10 -32.93
CA VAL A 612 -0.66 4.55 -31.60
C VAL A 612 -0.43 5.65 -30.58
N GLN A 613 -1.41 5.86 -29.70
CA GLN A 613 -1.26 6.73 -28.55
C GLN A 613 -0.77 5.91 -27.35
N ALA A 614 0.30 6.35 -26.71
CA ALA A 614 0.84 5.74 -25.51
C ALA A 614 0.96 6.78 -24.40
N THR A 615 0.41 6.50 -23.22
CA THR A 615 0.52 7.42 -22.07
C THR A 615 1.62 6.95 -21.12
N TYR A 616 2.56 7.83 -20.81
CA TYR A 616 3.65 7.56 -19.87
C TYR A 616 3.89 8.76 -18.97
N ALA A 617 4.06 8.52 -17.67
CA ALA A 617 4.23 9.57 -16.66
C ALA A 617 3.19 10.72 -16.78
N GLY A 618 1.94 10.39 -17.12
CA GLY A 618 0.85 11.37 -17.30
C GLY A 618 0.83 12.10 -18.65
N LEU A 619 1.78 11.84 -19.55
CA LEU A 619 1.91 12.51 -20.85
C LEU A 619 1.52 11.57 -22.00
N SER A 620 0.83 12.10 -23.00
CA SER A 620 0.48 11.35 -24.21
C SER A 620 1.58 11.48 -25.26
N HIS A 621 2.07 10.32 -25.71
CA HIS A 621 3.02 10.18 -26.81
C HIS A 621 2.32 9.64 -28.06
N THR A 622 2.65 10.18 -29.22
CA THR A 622 2.16 9.67 -30.50
C THR A 622 3.24 8.88 -31.22
N LEU A 623 3.00 7.58 -31.44
CA LEU A 623 3.89 6.71 -32.22
C LEU A 623 3.27 6.41 -33.58
N GLU A 624 3.93 6.85 -34.66
CA GLU A 624 3.47 6.61 -36.02
C GLU A 624 4.19 5.41 -36.66
N TYR A 625 3.43 4.45 -37.18
CA TYR A 625 3.98 3.38 -38.00
C TYR A 625 4.04 3.82 -39.46
N VAL A 626 5.19 4.35 -39.85
CA VAL A 626 5.51 4.66 -41.24
C VAL A 626 6.03 3.40 -41.93
N ARG A 627 5.51 3.07 -43.11
CA ARG A 627 5.96 1.89 -43.86
C ARG A 627 7.48 1.92 -44.10
N PRO A 628 8.23 0.88 -43.70
CA PRO A 628 9.67 0.79 -43.96
C PRO A 628 9.94 0.41 -45.43
N GLU A 629 11.21 0.49 -45.86
CA GLU A 629 11.64 -0.06 -47.15
C GLU A 629 11.59 -1.58 -47.20
N SER A 630 11.87 -2.22 -46.06
CA SER A 630 11.76 -3.67 -45.87
C SER A 630 11.16 -3.93 -44.49
N ASP A 631 10.23 -4.89 -44.41
CA ASP A 631 9.62 -5.34 -43.15
C ASP A 631 10.65 -6.04 -42.23
N TRP A 632 11.73 -6.59 -42.82
CA TRP A 632 12.79 -7.28 -42.12
C TRP A 632 14.12 -6.57 -42.33
N ILE A 633 14.80 -6.24 -41.22
CA ILE A 633 16.14 -5.65 -41.22
C ILE A 633 17.10 -6.72 -40.71
N CYS A 634 18.10 -7.05 -41.53
CA CYS A 634 18.96 -8.19 -41.29
C CYS A 634 20.43 -7.76 -41.20
N GLU A 635 21.05 -8.00 -40.05
CA GLU A 635 22.45 -7.67 -39.80
C GLU A 635 23.32 -8.93 -39.82
N THR A 636 24.53 -8.80 -40.36
CA THR A 636 25.50 -9.91 -40.43
C THR A 636 26.25 -10.01 -39.12
N GLU A 637 26.22 -11.17 -38.46
CA GLU A 637 26.91 -11.36 -37.18
C GLU A 637 28.43 -11.59 -37.37
N PRO A 638 29.28 -11.11 -36.43
CA PRO A 638 30.75 -11.20 -36.54
C PRO A 638 31.31 -12.62 -36.69
N HIS A 639 30.57 -13.63 -36.23
CA HIS A 639 30.98 -15.04 -36.24
C HIS A 639 30.33 -15.88 -37.35
N GLY A 640 29.67 -15.22 -38.32
CA GLY A 640 28.96 -15.88 -39.41
C GLY A 640 27.51 -16.20 -39.03
N GLY A 641 26.57 -15.66 -39.81
CA GLY A 641 25.13 -15.72 -39.54
C GLY A 641 24.47 -14.40 -39.91
N GLN A 642 23.15 -14.40 -40.10
CA GLN A 642 22.37 -13.20 -40.36
C GLN A 642 21.23 -13.15 -39.35
N ARG A 643 21.21 -12.11 -38.51
CA ARG A 643 20.12 -11.86 -37.56
C ARG A 643 19.13 -10.90 -38.19
N CYS A 644 17.95 -11.41 -38.51
CA CYS A 644 16.85 -10.62 -39.04
C CYS A 644 15.86 -10.25 -37.93
N VAL A 645 15.55 -8.97 -37.81
CA VAL A 645 14.60 -8.42 -36.85
C VAL A 645 13.50 -7.71 -37.64
N HIS A 646 12.24 -7.90 -37.24
CA HIS A 646 11.12 -7.23 -37.89
C HIS A 646 11.12 -5.73 -37.54
N TYR A 647 10.77 -4.85 -38.48
CA TYR A 647 10.84 -3.39 -38.29
C TYR A 647 10.01 -2.90 -37.08
N VAL A 648 8.89 -3.56 -36.79
CA VAL A 648 8.07 -3.28 -35.60
C VAL A 648 8.86 -3.40 -34.30
N GLU A 649 9.76 -4.38 -34.18
CA GLU A 649 10.59 -4.57 -32.99
C GLU A 649 11.62 -3.45 -32.87
N ILE A 650 12.21 -3.03 -34.00
CA ILE A 650 13.15 -1.91 -34.04
C ILE A 650 12.45 -0.59 -33.69
N LEU A 651 11.22 -0.39 -34.17
CA LEU A 651 10.43 0.80 -33.87
C LEU A 651 10.05 0.85 -32.39
N ALA A 652 9.59 -0.28 -31.82
CA ALA A 652 9.28 -0.39 -30.39
C ALA A 652 10.52 -0.09 -29.53
N HIS A 653 11.67 -0.68 -29.87
CA HIS A 653 12.92 -0.46 -29.17
C HIS A 653 13.34 1.01 -29.20
N LYS A 654 13.40 1.63 -30.40
CA LYS A 654 13.78 3.05 -30.56
C LYS A 654 12.84 4.00 -29.82
N PHE A 655 11.54 3.71 -29.85
CA PHE A 655 10.56 4.51 -29.14
C PHE A 655 10.78 4.43 -27.61
N CYS A 656 10.96 3.22 -27.07
CA CYS A 656 11.20 3.03 -25.65
C CYS A 656 12.54 3.61 -25.18
N GLU A 657 13.62 3.43 -25.96
CA GLU A 657 14.94 4.03 -25.67
C GLU A 657 14.87 5.56 -25.60
N ARG A 658 14.08 6.17 -26.49
CA ARG A 658 13.95 7.63 -26.59
C ARG A 658 13.01 8.22 -25.53
N HIS A 659 11.88 7.57 -25.24
CA HIS A 659 10.78 8.18 -24.47
C HIS A 659 10.53 7.54 -23.10
N MET A 660 10.89 6.26 -22.90
CA MET A 660 10.53 5.47 -21.71
C MET A 660 11.72 4.63 -21.21
N TYR A 661 12.89 5.26 -21.11
CA TYR A 661 14.18 4.59 -20.89
C TYR A 661 14.32 3.90 -19.52
N ASP A 662 13.49 4.28 -18.55
CA ASP A 662 13.44 3.74 -17.19
C ASP A 662 12.38 2.64 -17.02
N TRP A 663 11.51 2.45 -18.01
CA TRP A 663 10.45 1.43 -17.94
C TRP A 663 10.86 0.13 -18.64
N GLY A 664 11.36 -0.83 -17.86
CA GLY A 664 11.86 -2.12 -18.37
C GLY A 664 10.84 -2.99 -19.12
N ALA A 665 9.53 -2.72 -19.00
CA ALA A 665 8.48 -3.44 -19.74
C ALA A 665 7.93 -2.66 -20.95
N CYS A 666 8.52 -1.51 -21.30
CA CYS A 666 8.04 -0.69 -22.41
C CYS A 666 8.07 -1.45 -23.75
N GLU A 667 9.23 -2.05 -24.08
CA GLU A 667 9.46 -2.62 -25.41
C GLU A 667 8.45 -3.74 -25.72
N THR A 668 8.18 -4.61 -24.76
CA THR A 668 7.23 -5.72 -24.92
C THR A 668 5.79 -5.22 -25.11
N ARG A 669 5.37 -4.20 -24.35
CA ARG A 669 4.03 -3.61 -24.44
C ARG A 669 3.80 -2.85 -25.75
N ILE A 670 4.76 -2.02 -26.15
CA ILE A 670 4.67 -1.28 -27.41
C ILE A 670 4.73 -2.23 -28.60
N LEU A 671 5.57 -3.26 -28.55
CA LEU A 671 5.65 -4.29 -29.58
C LEU A 671 4.30 -5.02 -29.77
N GLU A 672 3.66 -5.43 -28.67
CA GLU A 672 2.35 -6.08 -28.71
C GLU A 672 1.29 -5.16 -29.34
N ALA A 673 1.23 -3.89 -28.90
CA ALA A 673 0.30 -2.90 -29.42
C ALA A 673 0.51 -2.64 -30.93
N LEU A 674 1.76 -2.49 -31.36
CA LEU A 674 2.08 -2.27 -32.78
C LEU A 674 1.73 -3.48 -33.65
N ARG A 675 2.02 -4.71 -33.20
CA ARG A 675 1.66 -5.94 -33.94
C ARG A 675 0.16 -6.05 -34.11
N GLN A 676 -0.59 -5.84 -33.03
CA GLN A 676 -2.06 -5.90 -33.06
C GLN A 676 -2.64 -4.84 -34.02
N GLN A 677 -2.14 -3.60 -33.96
CA GLN A 677 -2.61 -2.54 -34.86
C GLN A 677 -2.21 -2.79 -36.32
N LEU A 678 -1.05 -3.38 -36.57
CA LEU A 678 -0.63 -3.76 -37.91
C LEU A 678 -1.56 -4.83 -38.50
N GLU A 679 -1.95 -5.84 -37.72
CA GLU A 679 -2.93 -6.85 -38.16
C GLU A 679 -4.29 -6.22 -38.48
N PHE A 680 -4.80 -5.33 -37.60
CA PHE A 680 -6.05 -4.62 -37.86
C PHE A 680 -5.98 -3.74 -39.11
N TYR A 681 -4.85 -3.05 -39.30
CA TYR A 681 -4.61 -2.25 -40.48
C TYR A 681 -4.61 -3.12 -41.74
N GLU A 682 -3.91 -4.26 -41.75
CA GLU A 682 -3.87 -5.15 -42.91
C GLU A 682 -5.28 -5.64 -43.30
N ILE A 683 -6.07 -6.10 -42.32
CA ILE A 683 -7.45 -6.56 -42.57
C ILE A 683 -8.31 -5.43 -43.17
N ARG A 684 -8.19 -4.21 -42.64
CA ARG A 684 -8.93 -3.04 -43.14
C ARG A 684 -8.46 -2.64 -44.53
N MET A 685 -7.15 -2.63 -44.77
CA MET A 685 -6.54 -2.25 -46.04
C MET A 685 -7.00 -3.15 -47.20
N TRP A 686 -7.05 -4.46 -46.99
CA TRP A 686 -7.52 -5.40 -48.02
C TRP A 686 -9.03 -5.31 -48.33
N LYS A 687 -9.82 -4.76 -47.41
CA LYS A 687 -11.24 -4.46 -47.63
C LYS A 687 -11.45 -3.06 -48.22
N ALA A 688 -10.49 -2.16 -48.04
CA ALA A 688 -10.57 -0.78 -48.49
C ALA A 688 -10.49 -0.68 -50.03
N LYS A 689 -10.99 0.45 -50.55
CA LYS A 689 -10.93 0.78 -51.99
C LYS A 689 -9.58 1.35 -52.42
N ASP A 690 -8.70 1.67 -51.48
CA ASP A 690 -7.43 2.31 -51.78
C ASP A 690 -6.44 1.36 -52.49
N MET A 691 -6.26 1.57 -53.80
CA MET A 691 -5.37 0.76 -54.64
C MET A 691 -3.89 1.02 -54.35
N TYR A 692 -3.50 2.23 -53.95
CA TYR A 692 -2.11 2.51 -53.58
C TYR A 692 -1.74 1.82 -52.27
N ALA A 693 -2.66 1.80 -51.29
CA ALA A 693 -2.45 1.11 -50.02
C ALA A 693 -2.16 -0.39 -50.23
N LYS A 694 -2.89 -1.03 -51.17
CA LYS A 694 -2.73 -2.46 -51.55
C LYS A 694 -1.38 -2.78 -52.18
N LEU A 695 -0.87 -1.90 -53.03
CA LEU A 695 0.47 -2.05 -53.63
C LEU A 695 1.59 -1.58 -52.71
N GLY A 696 1.26 -0.98 -51.57
CA GLY A 696 2.25 -0.49 -50.65
C GLY A 696 2.83 0.88 -51.01
N LEU A 697 2.18 1.64 -51.88
CA LEU A 697 2.72 2.83 -52.54
C LEU A 697 2.04 4.13 -52.08
N VAL A 698 2.67 5.25 -52.44
CA VAL A 698 2.13 6.61 -52.34
C VAL A 698 1.53 7.05 -53.69
N LYS A 699 0.60 8.01 -53.70
CA LYS A 699 -0.06 8.49 -54.94
C LYS A 699 0.96 9.02 -55.99
N THR A 700 2.11 9.51 -55.55
CA THR A 700 3.20 10.01 -56.41
C THR A 700 4.10 8.92 -57.00
N ALA A 701 3.81 7.63 -56.78
CA ALA A 701 4.63 6.53 -57.27
C ALA A 701 4.71 6.49 -58.81
N SER A 702 5.93 6.23 -59.32
CA SER A 702 6.20 6.05 -60.75
C SER A 702 5.70 4.69 -61.25
N ARG A 703 5.61 4.52 -62.57
CA ARG A 703 5.19 3.26 -63.19
C ARG A 703 6.13 2.12 -62.82
N GLU A 704 7.44 2.38 -62.81
CA GLU A 704 8.46 1.39 -62.47
C GLU A 704 8.31 0.92 -61.01
N GLN A 705 7.92 1.82 -60.11
CA GLN A 705 7.65 1.48 -58.71
C GLN A 705 6.38 0.63 -58.56
N ILE A 706 5.34 0.93 -59.35
CA ILE A 706 4.10 0.15 -59.42
C ILE A 706 4.39 -1.27 -59.92
N ASP A 707 5.17 -1.40 -61.01
CA ASP A 707 5.58 -2.69 -61.57
C ASP A 707 6.41 -3.50 -60.56
N ALA A 708 7.39 -2.87 -59.92
CA ALA A 708 8.26 -3.53 -58.92
C ALA A 708 7.46 -4.01 -57.70
N ALA A 709 6.57 -3.18 -57.18
CA ALA A 709 5.74 -3.52 -56.03
C ALA A 709 4.80 -4.69 -56.33
N TYR A 710 4.09 -4.65 -57.47
CA TYR A 710 3.20 -5.74 -57.89
C TYR A 710 3.94 -7.06 -58.08
N ASN A 711 5.09 -7.05 -58.78
CA ASN A 711 5.89 -8.25 -59.02
C ASN A 711 6.43 -8.87 -57.73
N THR A 712 6.64 -8.07 -56.70
CA THR A 712 7.07 -8.52 -55.37
C THR A 712 5.90 -9.12 -54.60
N LEU A 713 4.76 -8.42 -54.54
CA LEU A 713 3.60 -8.83 -53.76
C LEU A 713 2.89 -10.07 -54.32
N VAL A 714 2.85 -10.25 -55.65
CA VAL A 714 2.26 -11.44 -56.27
C VAL A 714 3.04 -12.72 -55.95
N LYS A 715 4.35 -12.63 -55.74
CA LYS A 715 5.14 -13.80 -55.30
C LYS A 715 4.75 -14.24 -53.89
N ARG A 716 4.35 -13.29 -53.04
CA ARG A 716 3.91 -13.53 -51.65
C ARG A 716 2.44 -13.96 -51.58
N PHE A 717 1.56 -13.26 -52.29
CA PHE A 717 0.12 -13.47 -52.31
C PHE A 717 -0.29 -13.96 -53.69
N ASN A 718 -0.12 -15.25 -53.93
CA ASN A 718 -0.46 -15.87 -55.20
C ASN A 718 -1.88 -16.49 -55.16
N ASN A 719 -2.35 -16.98 -56.31
CA ASN A 719 -3.70 -17.53 -56.43
C ASN A 719 -3.93 -18.79 -55.56
N GLU A 720 -2.87 -19.51 -55.20
CA GLU A 720 -2.95 -20.75 -54.43
C GLU A 720 -2.95 -20.47 -52.93
N THR A 721 -2.15 -19.49 -52.46
CA THR A 721 -2.03 -19.16 -51.05
C THR A 721 -3.14 -18.22 -50.58
N GLU A 722 -3.39 -17.14 -51.31
CA GLU A 722 -4.31 -16.07 -50.90
C GLU A 722 -5.09 -15.49 -52.11
N PRO A 723 -6.07 -16.23 -52.67
CA PRO A 723 -6.74 -15.87 -53.92
C PRO A 723 -7.44 -14.51 -53.87
N TYR A 724 -8.07 -14.17 -52.74
CA TYR A 724 -8.73 -12.88 -52.55
C TYR A 724 -7.74 -11.70 -52.64
N LYS A 725 -6.59 -11.80 -51.97
CA LYS A 725 -5.55 -10.74 -52.02
C LYS A 725 -4.94 -10.65 -53.42
N TYR A 726 -4.72 -11.79 -54.06
CA TYR A 726 -4.18 -11.85 -55.42
C TYR A 726 -5.09 -11.13 -56.44
N GLU A 727 -6.41 -11.34 -56.37
CA GLU A 727 -7.37 -10.65 -57.23
C GLU A 727 -7.33 -9.13 -57.00
N LYS A 728 -7.27 -8.70 -55.74
CA LYS A 728 -7.17 -7.28 -55.38
C LYS A 728 -5.85 -6.63 -55.82
N LEU A 729 -4.74 -7.36 -55.80
CA LEU A 729 -3.47 -6.88 -56.35
C LEU A 729 -3.53 -6.72 -57.87
N LYS A 730 -4.15 -7.66 -58.59
CA LYS A 730 -4.39 -7.54 -60.04
C LYS A 730 -5.25 -6.34 -60.38
N GLU A 731 -6.33 -6.14 -59.63
CA GLU A 731 -7.22 -4.98 -59.79
C GLU A 731 -6.44 -3.68 -59.59
N ALA A 732 -5.68 -3.56 -58.51
CA ALA A 732 -4.86 -2.39 -58.22
C ALA A 732 -3.81 -2.14 -59.30
N TYR A 733 -3.11 -3.17 -59.76
CA TYR A 733 -2.10 -3.05 -60.81
C TYR A 733 -2.71 -2.61 -62.14
N ARG A 734 -3.85 -3.20 -62.55
CA ARG A 734 -4.55 -2.85 -63.79
C ARG A 734 -4.92 -1.36 -63.83
N VAL A 735 -5.44 -0.83 -62.72
CA VAL A 735 -5.85 0.57 -62.60
C VAL A 735 -4.65 1.51 -62.52
N LEU A 736 -3.62 1.16 -61.74
CA LEU A 736 -2.51 2.08 -61.46
C LEU A 736 -1.40 2.09 -62.53
N SER A 737 -1.22 1.00 -63.28
CA SER A 737 -0.19 0.89 -64.32
C SER A 737 -0.57 1.56 -65.64
N ASP A 738 -1.88 1.75 -65.89
CA ASP A 738 -2.41 2.48 -67.04
C ASP A 738 -2.50 3.98 -66.72
N PRO A 739 -1.80 4.85 -67.47
CA PRO A 739 -1.76 6.29 -67.16
C PRO A 739 -3.13 6.97 -67.13
N GLU A 740 -4.07 6.52 -67.96
CA GLU A 740 -5.39 7.13 -68.06
C GLU A 740 -6.32 6.61 -66.94
N GLU A 741 -6.31 5.30 -66.65
CA GLU A 741 -7.03 4.74 -65.49
C GLU A 741 -6.56 5.40 -64.18
N LYS A 742 -5.24 5.55 -64.02
CA LYS A 742 -4.62 6.22 -62.87
C LYS A 742 -5.08 7.67 -62.73
N TYR A 743 -5.12 8.42 -63.83
CA TYR A 743 -5.57 9.82 -63.83
C TYR A 743 -7.00 9.96 -63.27
N PHE A 744 -7.96 9.17 -63.78
CA PHE A 744 -9.34 9.22 -63.30
C PHE A 744 -9.50 8.70 -61.87
N TYR A 745 -8.68 7.73 -61.46
CA TYR A 745 -8.66 7.26 -60.08
C TYR A 745 -8.19 8.34 -59.10
N ASP A 746 -7.16 9.12 -59.48
CA ASP A 746 -6.57 10.19 -58.69
C ASP A 746 -7.40 11.48 -58.65
N LEU A 747 -8.45 11.61 -59.47
CA LEU A 747 -9.32 12.78 -59.43
C LEU A 747 -10.02 12.90 -58.06
N PRO A 748 -10.04 14.12 -57.48
CA PRO A 748 -10.79 14.38 -56.27
C PRO A 748 -12.27 14.09 -56.53
N CYS A 749 -12.94 13.45 -55.57
CA CYS A 749 -14.36 13.23 -55.75
C CYS A 749 -15.18 14.45 -55.36
N VAL A 750 -16.25 14.68 -56.11
CA VAL A 750 -17.17 15.77 -55.82
C VAL A 750 -18.14 15.27 -54.75
N LYS A 751 -18.09 15.86 -53.56
CA LYS A 751 -19.04 15.56 -52.48
C LYS A 751 -20.41 16.11 -52.85
N LEU A 752 -21.37 15.22 -53.04
CA LEU A 752 -22.77 15.51 -53.33
C LEU A 752 -23.62 15.08 -52.15
N PHE A 753 -24.51 15.96 -51.71
CA PHE A 753 -25.40 15.72 -50.56
C PHE A 753 -24.69 15.32 -49.26
N GLY A 754 -23.43 15.74 -49.06
CA GLY A 754 -22.67 15.54 -47.83
C GLY A 754 -22.21 14.10 -47.53
N CYS A 755 -22.63 13.10 -48.31
CA CYS A 755 -22.32 11.68 -48.06
C CYS A 755 -22.10 10.83 -49.32
N LEU A 756 -22.19 11.41 -50.52
CA LEU A 756 -21.93 10.72 -51.78
C LEU A 756 -20.71 11.31 -52.48
N CYS A 757 -19.74 10.46 -52.76
CA CYS A 757 -18.52 10.77 -53.49
C CYS A 757 -18.77 10.48 -54.98
N GLY A 758 -18.92 11.54 -55.78
CA GLY A 758 -19.08 11.46 -57.23
C GLY A 758 -17.73 11.50 -57.94
N LYS A 759 -17.31 10.38 -58.55
CA LYS A 759 -16.09 10.29 -59.36
C LYS A 759 -16.41 10.24 -60.85
N ARG A 760 -15.74 11.06 -61.64
CA ARG A 760 -15.81 11.03 -63.11
C ARG A 760 -15.11 9.79 -63.66
N GLN A 761 -15.72 9.15 -64.65
CA GLN A 761 -15.18 7.99 -65.34
C GLN A 761 -14.71 8.35 -66.76
N LYS A 762 -13.97 7.41 -67.38
CA LYS A 762 -13.43 7.54 -68.74
C LYS A 762 -14.51 7.78 -69.80
N ASP A 763 -15.70 7.22 -69.60
CA ASP A 763 -16.85 7.31 -70.52
C ASP A 763 -17.65 8.62 -70.38
N GLY A 764 -17.20 9.54 -69.52
CA GLY A 764 -17.91 10.78 -69.21
C GLY A 764 -19.03 10.61 -68.16
N GLY A 765 -19.25 9.40 -67.66
CA GLY A 765 -20.17 9.11 -66.58
C GLY A 765 -19.66 9.58 -65.21
N ILE A 766 -20.56 9.68 -64.24
CA ILE A 766 -20.21 9.93 -62.83
C ILE A 766 -20.70 8.74 -62.03
N THR A 767 -19.78 8.04 -61.37
CA THR A 767 -20.13 7.03 -60.37
C THR A 767 -20.27 7.65 -59.00
N PHE A 768 -21.41 7.42 -58.37
CA PHE A 768 -21.64 7.78 -56.98
C PHE A 768 -21.34 6.58 -56.10
N THR A 769 -20.42 6.78 -55.15
CA THR A 769 -20.21 5.84 -54.06
C THR A 769 -20.54 6.52 -52.74
N PRO A 770 -21.09 5.80 -51.75
CA PRO A 770 -21.10 6.28 -50.37
C PRO A 770 -19.67 6.69 -49.98
N ASP A 771 -19.54 7.91 -49.45
CA ASP A 771 -18.30 8.45 -48.89
C ASP A 771 -17.94 7.71 -47.59
#